data_AF-A0A432ZID4-F1
#
_entry.id   AF-A0A432ZID4-F1
#
_cell.length_a   1.000
_cell.length_b   1.000
_cell.length_c   1.000
_cell.angle_alpha   90.00
_cell.angle_beta   90.00
_cell.angle_gamma   90.00
#
_symmetry.space_group_name_H-M   'P 1'
#
loop_
_entity.id
_entity.type
_entity.pdbx_description
1 polymer ?
#
loop_
_entity_poly.entity_id
_entity_poly.type
_entity_poly.pdbx_seq_one_letter_code
_entity_poly.pdbx_strand_id
1 'polypeptide(L)'
;MKPTNLTLKPLALALVALGLSGCGGGDSVETNTDYTQIDTTEPVNDWELVWSDDFEGSSIDDSKWTFEVNCQGGGNNEQQCYTDSPDNAFVSDGTLKIVAMPAGEDSDGPLPYTSARLNSKNKGDFKYGRIEVRAKMPEGQGSWPAVWMMPTDSVYGGWPKSGEIDIVEAVNLKTTDEDGNVENNVHGTLHYGRDWPDNSSSGKAYELADGANPADEFHTYAIEWQQGEIRWYVDGYLYQTQRDSQVRFNSKGEAIGLNHQGWFTEYYDQSSGELTVDYGPAPFDQQFHLIMNLAVGGDWPENTNNLGIDESAFADGQTLEIDYINVYQCNQNPDTGKGCETLRAGYDDEETLITGEAPIPSPPSTTVENLTIFDGTPNPNWPAWDCCGGSTPALIDDAEKGQVYQFVVNDTPTVNGFISREEFITDESGEPQPFDATGMIETGSISFDMKLNSAPSDSSASWLFKVESDNNASFAELPLTESSEGVSPTVGEWQTYTYPLQQLVDAGLEPNAIDAFMVFPSWGLGAGAEYSLTNVEITSPEAEAPELVLFDDQQNPDWPLWDCCGGTTPQEVTDEERGIVGEFEIGATPTVVGFKPADGSGIQFDASALMVEGVVEFDMKVVSPPNNQDSVWKFKVESNGAETAVEIDLASGNGGESPVTGEWQTYTFPLQQLADAGLDLSAIDVIMIFPAWDTGEGAVFRVDEARIYDPSAGSDEITIFDEQVNADWSLWDCCAGSEPQVVEVDAPYNNVAQFEILGSPETVLGFLANEGATFDASSLLANGAISFDMRVVDQPTGADAQWLVKVESSGAATAVELPLSAGNYDEEPVAGEWATYNFTLQSLFDAGLDISDISVIMIFPTWGQSSGAVYQVDNLSIENF
;
A
#
# COMPACT_ATOMS: atom_id res chain seq x y z
N MET A 1 -75.87 -12.00 -13.77
CA MET A 1 -75.38 -12.10 -12.38
C MET A 1 -73.87 -11.91 -12.48
N LYS A 2 -73.20 -10.77 -12.22
CA LYS A 2 -73.31 -9.68 -11.22
C LYS A 2 -73.57 -10.18 -9.80
N PRO A 3 -72.92 -9.61 -8.76
CA PRO A 3 -72.29 -8.26 -8.71
C PRO A 3 -70.94 -8.19 -7.91
N THR A 4 -70.08 -7.15 -7.88
CA THR A 4 -69.97 -5.82 -8.54
C THR A 4 -68.68 -5.08 -8.10
N ASN A 5 -68.13 -4.28 -9.03
CA ASN A 5 -67.59 -2.89 -8.94
C ASN A 5 -66.38 -2.60 -8.02
N LEU A 6 -65.37 -1.85 -8.43
CA LEU A 6 -65.45 -0.45 -8.90
C LEU A 6 -64.54 -0.11 -10.09
N THR A 7 -65.10 0.72 -10.97
CA THR A 7 -64.51 1.40 -12.12
C THR A 7 -63.70 2.63 -11.71
N LEU A 8 -62.43 2.72 -12.14
CA LEU A 8 -61.68 3.98 -12.21
C LEU A 8 -62.18 4.82 -13.39
N LYS A 9 -62.35 6.13 -13.18
CA LYS A 9 -62.37 7.13 -14.24
C LYS A 9 -61.40 8.27 -13.94
N PRO A 10 -60.80 8.85 -15.00
CA PRO A 10 -59.64 9.74 -14.92
C PRO A 10 -60.07 11.21 -14.85
N LEU A 11 -59.26 12.04 -14.21
CA LEU A 11 -59.36 13.50 -14.30
C LEU A 11 -58.07 14.03 -14.93
N ALA A 12 -58.24 14.66 -16.09
CA ALA A 12 -57.25 15.47 -16.76
C ALA A 12 -57.48 16.96 -16.42
N LEU A 13 -56.50 17.76 -16.85
CA LEU A 13 -56.55 19.19 -17.21
C LEU A 13 -55.91 20.21 -16.24
N ALA A 14 -54.63 20.45 -16.53
CA ALA A 14 -53.92 21.72 -16.55
C ALA A 14 -54.77 22.99 -16.81
N LEU A 15 -54.40 24.12 -16.19
CA LEU A 15 -53.73 25.30 -16.79
C LEU A 15 -53.97 26.59 -15.95
N VAL A 16 -53.00 27.53 -16.07
CA VAL A 16 -52.99 28.98 -15.75
C VAL A 16 -52.43 29.36 -14.36
N ALA A 17 -51.48 30.28 -14.18
CA ALA A 17 -50.47 30.93 -15.01
C ALA A 17 -49.64 31.89 -14.12
N LEU A 18 -48.35 32.07 -14.47
CA LEU A 18 -47.54 33.30 -14.37
C LEU A 18 -47.20 33.88 -12.99
N GLY A 19 -45.90 33.78 -12.67
CA GLY A 19 -45.22 34.56 -11.63
C GLY A 19 -43.69 34.48 -11.72
N LEU A 20 -43.12 34.45 -12.94
CA LEU A 20 -41.72 34.85 -13.18
C LEU A 20 -41.64 36.36 -12.99
N SER A 21 -41.10 36.81 -11.86
CA SER A 21 -40.23 38.00 -11.71
C SER A 21 -40.12 38.40 -10.25
N GLY A 22 -38.97 38.11 -9.64
CA GLY A 22 -38.62 38.55 -8.31
C GLY A 22 -37.19 38.18 -7.93
N CYS A 23 -36.23 38.55 -8.80
CA CYS A 23 -34.80 38.81 -8.53
C CYS A 23 -34.02 37.74 -7.74
N GLY A 24 -32.97 37.10 -8.28
CA GLY A 24 -31.86 37.79 -8.93
C GLY A 24 -31.13 38.68 -7.93
N GLY A 25 -30.34 38.08 -7.05
CA GLY A 25 -29.43 38.75 -6.14
C GLY A 25 -28.66 37.67 -5.39
N GLY A 26 -27.35 37.58 -5.65
CA GLY A 26 -26.49 36.57 -5.06
C GLY A 26 -26.50 36.64 -3.54
N ASP A 27 -26.80 35.50 -2.95
CA ASP A 27 -26.12 34.95 -1.79
C ASP A 27 -26.45 33.45 -1.85
N SER A 28 -25.40 32.64 -1.80
CA SER A 28 -25.48 31.19 -1.61
C SER A 28 -26.47 30.88 -0.49
N VAL A 29 -27.40 29.94 -0.73
CA VAL A 29 -28.03 29.23 0.39
C VAL A 29 -26.94 28.33 0.94
N GLU A 30 -26.04 28.91 1.74
CA GLU A 30 -25.15 28.12 2.56
C GLU A 30 -26.00 27.48 3.65
N THR A 31 -25.99 26.15 3.66
CA THR A 31 -26.27 25.39 4.86
C THR A 31 -25.24 25.80 5.90
N ASN A 32 -25.59 26.79 6.71
CA ASN A 32 -24.79 27.21 7.86
C ASN A 32 -25.06 26.22 9.00
N THR A 33 -24.53 25.02 8.88
CA THR A 33 -24.37 24.09 10.00
C THR A 33 -23.21 24.60 10.83
N ASP A 34 -23.53 25.30 11.91
CA ASP A 34 -22.54 25.74 12.89
C ASP A 34 -22.19 24.57 13.80
N TYR A 35 -21.16 23.80 13.42
CA TYR A 35 -20.66 22.63 14.16
C TYR A 35 -20.11 22.99 15.55
N THR A 36 -19.92 24.29 15.84
CA THR A 36 -19.38 24.76 17.13
C THR A 36 -20.44 24.95 18.21
N GLN A 37 -21.73 24.73 17.89
CA GLN A 37 -22.85 24.84 18.83
C GLN A 37 -23.45 23.49 19.29
N ILE A 38 -22.86 22.36 18.90
CA ILE A 38 -23.32 21.04 19.37
C ILE A 38 -22.66 20.74 20.72
N ASP A 39 -23.49 20.57 21.76
CA ASP A 39 -23.04 20.00 23.03
C ASP A 39 -22.81 18.50 22.83
N THR A 40 -21.55 18.13 22.69
CA THR A 40 -21.06 16.77 22.45
C THR A 40 -21.20 15.83 23.65
N THR A 41 -21.75 16.33 24.77
CA THR A 41 -21.96 15.55 25.99
C THR A 41 -23.42 15.16 26.24
N GLU A 42 -24.36 15.67 25.44
CA GLU A 42 -25.80 15.37 25.56
C GLU A 42 -26.24 14.37 24.47
N PRO A 43 -26.89 13.24 24.83
CA PRO A 43 -27.37 12.26 23.86
C PRO A 43 -28.35 12.87 22.85
N VAL A 44 -28.15 12.61 21.56
CA VAL A 44 -29.09 13.03 20.52
C VAL A 44 -30.41 12.26 20.63
N ASN A 45 -31.55 12.95 20.49
CA ASN A 45 -32.89 12.37 20.60
C ASN A 45 -33.30 11.48 19.41
N ASP A 46 -32.36 11.17 18.51
CA ASP A 46 -32.58 10.41 17.28
C ASP A 46 -32.40 8.88 17.45
N TRP A 47 -31.99 8.43 18.64
CA TRP A 47 -31.98 7.02 19.03
C TRP A 47 -33.39 6.53 19.41
N GLU A 48 -33.85 5.45 18.79
CA GLU A 48 -35.11 4.78 19.11
C GLU A 48 -34.84 3.45 19.83
N LEU A 49 -35.39 3.26 21.03
CA LEU A 49 -35.28 2.00 21.78
C LEU A 49 -36.04 0.88 21.05
N VAL A 50 -35.34 -0.17 20.62
CA VAL A 50 -35.91 -1.29 19.85
C VAL A 50 -35.97 -2.60 20.63
N TRP A 51 -35.12 -2.76 21.64
CA TRP A 51 -35.11 -3.93 22.51
C TRP A 51 -34.56 -3.56 23.89
N SER A 52 -35.11 -4.12 24.96
CA SER A 52 -34.58 -3.93 26.31
C SER A 52 -34.87 -5.12 27.23
N ASP A 53 -34.10 -5.22 28.30
CA ASP A 53 -34.45 -5.99 29.49
C ASP A 53 -34.07 -5.23 30.76
N ASP A 54 -35.08 -4.82 31.54
CA ASP A 54 -34.93 -4.06 32.78
C ASP A 54 -34.89 -4.98 34.02
N PHE A 55 -34.93 -6.30 33.84
CA PHE A 55 -34.89 -7.31 34.92
C PHE A 55 -35.85 -7.09 36.10
N GLU A 56 -36.98 -6.42 35.86
CA GLU A 56 -38.05 -6.19 36.86
C GLU A 56 -38.94 -7.44 37.12
N GLY A 57 -38.71 -8.52 36.38
CA GLY A 57 -39.46 -9.77 36.48
C GLY A 57 -39.15 -10.56 37.76
N SER A 58 -39.89 -11.65 37.98
CA SER A 58 -39.58 -12.61 39.07
C SER A 58 -38.60 -13.71 38.67
N SER A 59 -38.17 -13.73 37.41
CA SER A 59 -37.30 -14.73 36.80
C SER A 59 -36.69 -14.18 35.52
N ILE A 60 -35.61 -14.79 35.06
CA ILE A 60 -34.99 -14.51 33.77
C ILE A 60 -35.99 -14.84 32.64
N ASP A 61 -36.13 -13.93 31.68
CA ASP A 61 -37.06 -14.07 30.55
C ASP A 61 -36.49 -15.06 29.50
N ASP A 62 -37.07 -16.25 29.44
CA ASP A 62 -36.65 -17.30 28.51
C ASP A 62 -36.95 -16.98 27.04
N SER A 63 -37.79 -15.97 26.77
CA SER A 63 -38.01 -15.46 25.42
C SER A 63 -36.88 -14.54 24.93
N LYS A 64 -36.04 -14.05 25.86
CA LYS A 64 -34.88 -13.20 25.58
C LYS A 64 -33.55 -13.91 25.75
N TRP A 65 -33.45 -14.77 26.76
CA TRP A 65 -32.16 -15.35 27.18
C TRP A 65 -32.13 -16.87 27.13
N THR A 66 -30.99 -17.41 26.76
CA THR A 66 -30.66 -18.84 26.78
C THR A 66 -29.47 -19.07 27.68
N PHE A 67 -29.53 -20.05 28.57
CA PHE A 67 -28.38 -20.49 29.36
C PHE A 67 -27.45 -21.35 28.53
N GLU A 68 -26.15 -21.04 28.56
CA GLU A 68 -25.10 -21.94 28.11
C GLU A 68 -24.63 -22.79 29.28
N VAL A 69 -24.83 -24.10 29.19
CA VAL A 69 -24.48 -25.06 30.24
C VAL A 69 -23.34 -25.95 29.73
N ASN A 70 -22.14 -25.74 30.26
CA ASN A 70 -20.96 -26.54 29.91
C ASN A 70 -19.87 -26.46 31.01
N CYS A 71 -18.86 -27.31 30.91
CA CYS A 71 -17.65 -27.30 31.75
C CYS A 71 -16.40 -27.40 30.87
N GLN A 72 -16.36 -26.63 29.78
CA GLN A 72 -15.35 -26.80 28.71
C GLN A 72 -14.17 -25.84 28.82
N GLY A 73 -14.17 -24.92 29.80
CA GLY A 73 -13.11 -23.94 30.03
C GLY A 73 -13.17 -22.74 29.09
N GLY A 74 -14.32 -22.49 28.45
CA GLY A 74 -14.64 -21.27 27.69
C GLY A 74 -13.84 -20.98 26.42
N GLY A 75 -12.74 -21.72 26.18
CA GLY A 75 -11.77 -21.43 25.12
C GLY A 75 -10.44 -20.90 25.68
N ASN A 76 -10.43 -20.47 26.95
CA ASN A 76 -9.34 -19.71 27.56
C ASN A 76 -8.82 -20.35 28.86
N ASN A 77 -8.92 -21.68 28.98
CA ASN A 77 -8.53 -22.45 30.17
C ASN A 77 -9.26 -22.03 31.47
N GLU A 78 -10.49 -21.55 31.35
CA GLU A 78 -11.30 -21.09 32.48
C GLU A 78 -11.68 -22.23 33.45
N GLN A 79 -11.85 -21.89 34.73
CA GLN A 79 -11.97 -22.84 35.85
C GLN A 79 -13.40 -23.01 36.39
N GLN A 80 -14.42 -22.50 35.69
CA GLN A 80 -15.83 -22.67 36.06
C GLN A 80 -16.60 -23.62 35.13
N CYS A 81 -17.57 -24.32 35.70
CA CYS A 81 -18.71 -24.87 34.98
C CYS A 81 -19.83 -23.82 34.89
N TYR A 82 -20.28 -23.49 33.68
CA TYR A 82 -21.51 -22.73 33.51
C TYR A 82 -22.73 -23.61 33.71
N THR A 83 -23.70 -23.13 34.49
CA THR A 83 -24.92 -23.86 34.86
C THR A 83 -26.18 -23.01 34.63
N ASP A 84 -27.34 -23.65 34.64
CA ASP A 84 -28.66 -23.02 34.68
C ASP A 84 -29.25 -22.99 36.11
N SER A 85 -28.40 -23.18 37.13
CA SER A 85 -28.81 -23.18 38.52
C SER A 85 -29.29 -21.79 38.96
N PRO A 86 -30.38 -21.70 39.74
CA PRO A 86 -30.80 -20.44 40.36
C PRO A 86 -29.80 -19.91 41.39
N ASP A 87 -28.78 -20.69 41.77
CA ASP A 87 -27.67 -20.21 42.60
C ASP A 87 -26.65 -19.40 41.77
N ASN A 88 -26.53 -19.67 40.47
CA ASN A 88 -25.59 -19.01 39.57
C ASN A 88 -26.20 -17.89 38.74
N ALA A 89 -27.49 -17.94 38.40
CA ALA A 89 -28.17 -16.78 37.84
C ALA A 89 -29.63 -16.64 38.27
N PHE A 90 -30.00 -15.43 38.68
CA PHE A 90 -31.36 -15.12 39.11
C PHE A 90 -31.64 -13.62 39.04
N VAL A 91 -32.92 -13.27 39.03
CA VAL A 91 -33.38 -11.88 39.12
C VAL A 91 -33.83 -11.58 40.54
N SER A 92 -33.33 -10.48 41.12
CA SER A 92 -33.74 -10.01 42.44
C SER A 92 -33.50 -8.50 42.55
N ASP A 93 -34.40 -7.80 43.25
CA ASP A 93 -34.28 -6.35 43.51
C ASP A 93 -34.15 -5.49 42.24
N GLY A 94 -34.79 -5.91 41.14
CA GLY A 94 -34.78 -5.20 39.86
C GLY A 94 -33.53 -5.43 39.02
N THR A 95 -32.64 -6.34 39.42
CA THR A 95 -31.39 -6.61 38.69
C THR A 95 -31.18 -8.10 38.42
N LEU A 96 -30.48 -8.42 37.33
CA LEU A 96 -29.93 -9.74 37.08
C LEU A 96 -28.65 -9.92 37.90
N LYS A 97 -28.54 -11.08 38.55
CA LYS A 97 -27.34 -11.54 39.26
C LYS A 97 -26.74 -12.71 38.49
N ILE A 98 -25.47 -12.61 38.13
CA ILE A 98 -24.65 -13.75 37.69
C ILE A 98 -23.60 -13.97 38.77
N VAL A 99 -23.62 -15.14 39.41
CA VAL A 99 -22.82 -15.45 40.59
C VAL A 99 -21.86 -16.59 40.30
N ALA A 100 -20.57 -16.29 40.43
CA ALA A 100 -19.50 -17.27 40.42
C ALA A 100 -19.17 -17.71 41.85
N MET A 101 -19.13 -19.01 42.11
CA MET A 101 -18.90 -19.56 43.44
C MET A 101 -18.21 -20.93 43.38
N PRO A 102 -17.56 -21.38 44.47
CA PRO A 102 -16.99 -22.72 44.57
C PRO A 102 -18.02 -23.78 44.23
N ALA A 103 -17.61 -24.77 43.43
CA ALA A 103 -18.45 -25.89 43.09
C ALA A 103 -18.74 -26.71 44.36
N GLY A 104 -20.02 -27.01 44.61
CA GLY A 104 -20.42 -27.80 45.78
C GLY A 104 -19.85 -29.23 45.72
N GLU A 105 -19.74 -29.90 46.87
CA GLU A 105 -19.27 -31.30 46.96
C GLU A 105 -20.10 -32.27 46.08
N ASP A 106 -21.36 -31.92 45.81
CA ASP A 106 -22.29 -32.69 44.98
C ASP A 106 -22.35 -32.20 43.51
N SER A 107 -21.45 -31.31 43.08
CA SER A 107 -21.39 -30.85 41.69
C SER A 107 -20.89 -31.96 40.77
N ASP A 108 -21.58 -32.16 39.64
CA ASP A 108 -21.25 -33.21 38.65
C ASP A 108 -20.10 -32.80 37.69
N GLY A 109 -19.61 -31.57 37.80
CA GLY A 109 -18.60 -30.98 36.92
C GLY A 109 -17.16 -31.22 37.40
N PRO A 110 -16.16 -31.29 36.49
CA PRO A 110 -14.77 -31.53 36.85
C PRO A 110 -14.02 -30.28 37.34
N LEU A 111 -14.61 -29.09 37.19
CA LEU A 111 -13.97 -27.81 37.47
C LEU A 111 -14.33 -27.28 38.88
N PRO A 112 -13.44 -26.53 39.54
CA PRO A 112 -13.58 -26.15 40.95
C PRO A 112 -14.61 -25.04 41.22
N TYR A 113 -15.10 -24.35 40.19
CA TYR A 113 -16.09 -23.29 40.32
C TYR A 113 -17.36 -23.54 39.49
N THR A 114 -18.44 -22.86 39.85
CA THR A 114 -19.68 -22.78 39.07
C THR A 114 -20.01 -21.33 38.81
N SER A 115 -20.60 -21.03 37.65
CA SER A 115 -21.08 -19.71 37.27
C SER A 115 -22.22 -19.83 36.25
N ALA A 116 -22.60 -18.74 35.58
CA ALA A 116 -23.56 -18.75 34.48
C ALA A 116 -23.07 -17.91 33.30
N ARG A 117 -23.50 -18.32 32.11
CA ARG A 117 -23.35 -17.62 30.84
C ARG A 117 -24.69 -17.63 30.12
N LEU A 118 -25.16 -16.45 29.74
CA LEU A 118 -26.45 -16.27 29.07
C LEU A 118 -26.23 -15.61 27.71
N ASN A 119 -26.98 -16.02 26.71
CA ASN A 119 -26.95 -15.40 25.38
C ASN A 119 -28.35 -15.10 24.83
N SER A 120 -28.42 -14.13 23.92
CA SER A 120 -29.65 -13.73 23.22
C SER A 120 -29.80 -14.36 21.82
N LYS A 121 -29.01 -15.37 21.47
CA LYS A 121 -28.94 -15.92 20.11
C LYS A 121 -30.32 -16.38 19.62
N ASN A 122 -30.77 -15.86 18.47
CA ASN A 122 -32.11 -16.07 17.88
C ASN A 122 -33.29 -15.53 18.72
N LYS A 123 -33.01 -14.65 19.68
CA LYS A 123 -33.99 -14.02 20.60
C LYS A 123 -33.86 -12.49 20.61
N GLY A 124 -32.64 -12.00 20.39
CA GLY A 124 -32.28 -10.61 20.16
C GLY A 124 -30.94 -10.60 19.44
N ASP A 125 -30.98 -10.37 18.13
CA ASP A 125 -29.81 -10.30 17.27
C ASP A 125 -29.84 -8.94 16.58
N PHE A 126 -28.72 -8.21 16.62
CA PHE A 126 -28.66 -6.80 16.28
C PHE A 126 -27.58 -6.56 15.23
N LYS A 127 -27.86 -5.67 14.29
CA LYS A 127 -26.87 -5.12 13.38
C LYS A 127 -26.95 -3.60 13.41
N TYR A 128 -25.85 -2.98 13.79
CA TYR A 128 -25.75 -1.54 14.06
C TYR A 128 -26.69 -1.08 15.18
N GLY A 129 -26.39 0.08 15.75
CA GLY A 129 -27.16 0.67 16.83
C GLY A 129 -26.31 1.09 18.02
N ARG A 130 -26.99 1.52 19.08
CA ARG A 130 -26.38 1.77 20.38
C ARG A 130 -26.80 0.68 21.35
N ILE A 131 -25.85 0.09 22.06
CA ILE A 131 -26.13 -0.93 23.07
C ILE A 131 -25.59 -0.41 24.40
N GLU A 132 -26.46 -0.33 25.39
CA GLU A 132 -26.13 0.12 26.75
C GLU A 132 -26.36 -1.00 27.74
N VAL A 133 -25.38 -1.20 28.61
CA VAL A 133 -25.40 -2.17 29.70
C VAL A 133 -25.08 -1.42 30.98
N ARG A 134 -26.03 -1.37 31.91
CA ARG A 134 -25.78 -0.79 33.23
C ARG A 134 -25.47 -1.90 34.22
N ALA A 135 -24.23 -1.98 34.67
CA ALA A 135 -23.76 -3.08 35.50
C ALA A 135 -22.81 -2.62 36.61
N LYS A 136 -22.71 -3.42 37.66
CA LYS A 136 -21.70 -3.35 38.71
C LYS A 136 -20.89 -4.63 38.68
N MET A 137 -19.58 -4.48 38.55
CA MET A 137 -18.66 -5.60 38.34
C MET A 137 -18.32 -6.32 39.67
N PRO A 138 -17.95 -7.62 39.62
CA PRO A 138 -17.35 -8.32 40.75
C PRO A 138 -15.90 -7.88 41.00
N GLU A 139 -15.32 -8.34 42.11
CA GLU A 139 -13.93 -8.05 42.51
C GLU A 139 -13.15 -9.33 42.84
N GLY A 140 -11.82 -9.20 42.90
CA GLY A 140 -10.91 -10.24 43.40
C GLY A 140 -10.17 -11.02 42.32
N GLN A 141 -8.97 -11.48 42.69
CA GLN A 141 -8.04 -12.18 41.79
C GLN A 141 -8.66 -13.48 41.25
N GLY A 142 -8.67 -13.59 39.93
CA GLY A 142 -9.29 -14.67 39.16
C GLY A 142 -10.70 -14.35 38.65
N SER A 143 -11.29 -13.19 38.97
CA SER A 143 -12.62 -12.82 38.45
C SER A 143 -12.51 -12.24 37.03
N TRP A 144 -13.42 -12.64 36.14
CA TRP A 144 -13.48 -12.15 34.76
C TRP A 144 -14.94 -11.96 34.29
N PRO A 145 -15.57 -10.82 34.64
CA PRO A 145 -16.87 -10.42 34.10
C PRO A 145 -16.76 -9.98 32.63
N ALA A 146 -17.74 -10.35 31.82
CA ALA A 146 -17.84 -9.92 30.43
C ALA A 146 -19.29 -9.69 29.99
N VAL A 147 -19.51 -8.62 29.22
CA VAL A 147 -20.70 -8.44 28.37
C VAL A 147 -20.23 -8.12 26.96
N TRP A 148 -20.55 -9.00 26.03
CA TRP A 148 -19.93 -9.08 24.72
C TRP A 148 -20.91 -9.62 23.70
N MET A 149 -20.47 -9.73 22.44
CA MET A 149 -21.32 -10.12 21.33
C MET A 149 -20.61 -11.04 20.37
N MET A 150 -21.35 -12.02 19.86
CA MET A 150 -20.89 -12.96 18.84
C MET A 150 -21.80 -12.93 17.62
N PRO A 151 -21.30 -13.24 16.42
CA PRO A 151 -22.11 -13.33 15.21
C PRO A 151 -23.16 -14.44 15.38
N THR A 152 -24.38 -14.14 14.96
CA THR A 152 -25.47 -15.14 14.94
C THR A 152 -25.17 -16.22 13.92
N ASP A 153 -24.69 -15.79 12.75
CA ASP A 153 -24.31 -16.62 11.61
C ASP A 153 -22.82 -16.45 11.30
N SER A 154 -22.14 -17.58 11.05
CA SER A 154 -20.71 -17.63 10.70
C SER A 154 -20.48 -17.38 9.20
N VAL A 155 -20.83 -16.17 8.72
CA VAL A 155 -20.82 -15.83 7.29
C VAL A 155 -19.43 -15.93 6.67
N TYR A 156 -18.40 -15.49 7.39
CA TYR A 156 -17.00 -15.43 6.93
C TYR A 156 -16.15 -16.62 7.39
N GLY A 157 -16.75 -17.58 8.10
CA GLY A 157 -16.05 -18.70 8.72
C GLY A 157 -16.22 -18.75 10.23
N GLY A 158 -15.45 -19.62 10.89
CA GLY A 158 -15.47 -19.77 12.34
C GLY A 158 -14.99 -18.51 13.07
N TRP A 159 -14.90 -18.60 14.39
CA TRP A 159 -14.21 -17.57 15.15
C TRP A 159 -12.72 -17.56 14.77
N PRO A 160 -12.10 -16.39 14.59
CA PRO A 160 -12.64 -15.02 14.71
C PRO A 160 -13.01 -14.37 13.39
N LYS A 161 -12.98 -15.11 12.26
CA LYS A 161 -13.30 -14.58 10.92
C LYS A 161 -14.66 -13.90 10.84
N SER A 162 -15.64 -14.38 11.61
CA SER A 162 -16.98 -13.75 11.68
C SER A 162 -17.13 -12.69 12.78
N GLY A 163 -16.06 -12.36 13.49
CA GLY A 163 -15.98 -11.27 14.46
C GLY A 163 -16.38 -11.62 15.89
N GLU A 164 -15.98 -10.77 16.83
CA GLU A 164 -16.41 -10.68 18.23
C GLU A 164 -16.37 -9.21 18.67
N ILE A 165 -17.37 -8.75 19.43
CA ILE A 165 -17.42 -7.39 19.96
C ILE A 165 -17.57 -7.42 21.48
N ASP A 166 -16.53 -7.05 22.19
CA ASP A 166 -16.54 -6.94 23.64
C ASP A 166 -16.98 -5.54 24.04
N ILE A 167 -18.21 -5.42 24.55
CA ILE A 167 -18.74 -4.12 25.02
C ILE A 167 -17.99 -3.72 26.28
N VAL A 168 -17.80 -4.69 27.19
CA VAL A 168 -17.01 -4.51 28.40
C VAL A 168 -16.50 -5.85 28.93
N GLU A 169 -15.21 -5.89 29.22
CA GLU A 169 -14.56 -6.91 30.03
C GLU A 169 -13.74 -6.27 31.16
N ALA A 170 -13.51 -7.01 32.23
CA ALA A 170 -12.55 -6.64 33.26
C ALA A 170 -11.94 -7.90 33.86
N VAL A 171 -10.76 -7.79 34.47
CA VAL A 171 -10.16 -8.87 35.26
C VAL A 171 -9.73 -8.35 36.62
N ASN A 172 -9.82 -9.20 37.65
CA ASN A 172 -9.15 -9.02 38.92
C ASN A 172 -9.42 -7.69 39.66
N LEU A 173 -10.53 -7.00 39.39
CA LEU A 173 -10.82 -5.68 39.95
C LEU A 173 -10.61 -5.63 41.47
N LYS A 174 -10.04 -4.51 41.94
CA LYS A 174 -9.59 -4.24 43.31
C LYS A 174 -8.42 -5.09 43.82
N THR A 175 -7.89 -5.98 43.01
CA THR A 175 -6.64 -6.66 43.34
C THR A 175 -5.49 -5.67 43.24
N THR A 176 -4.58 -5.72 44.21
CA THR A 176 -3.37 -4.89 44.19
C THR A 176 -2.22 -5.69 43.61
N ASP A 177 -1.53 -5.13 42.61
CA ASP A 177 -0.32 -5.72 42.03
C ASP A 177 0.91 -5.60 42.97
N GLU A 178 2.06 -6.13 42.53
CA GLU A 178 3.31 -6.10 43.31
C GLU A 178 3.84 -4.67 43.56
N ASP A 179 3.50 -3.72 42.67
CA ASP A 179 3.92 -2.32 42.73
C ASP A 179 2.98 -1.44 43.56
N GLY A 180 1.84 -1.98 44.00
CA GLY A 180 0.87 -1.30 44.85
C GLY A 180 -0.26 -0.62 44.08
N ASN A 181 -0.39 -0.84 42.78
CA ASN A 181 -1.50 -0.33 41.97
C ASN A 181 -2.72 -1.21 42.14
N VAL A 182 -3.90 -0.60 42.25
CA VAL A 182 -5.16 -1.29 42.42
C VAL A 182 -5.83 -1.43 41.06
N GLU A 183 -6.16 -2.66 40.67
CA GLU A 183 -6.79 -2.95 39.39
C GLU A 183 -8.18 -2.31 39.29
N ASN A 184 -8.38 -1.44 38.30
CA ASN A 184 -9.60 -0.67 38.08
C ASN A 184 -9.94 -0.52 36.59
N ASN A 185 -9.27 -1.27 35.71
CA ASN A 185 -9.47 -1.16 34.27
C ASN A 185 -10.69 -1.93 33.78
N VAL A 186 -11.31 -1.38 32.75
CA VAL A 186 -12.23 -2.10 31.85
C VAL A 186 -11.68 -2.10 30.43
N HIS A 187 -12.10 -3.06 29.63
CA HIS A 187 -11.61 -3.26 28.27
C HIS A 187 -12.78 -3.35 27.31
N GLY A 188 -12.64 -2.70 26.15
CA GLY A 188 -13.48 -2.94 24.99
C GLY A 188 -12.59 -3.40 23.85
N THR A 189 -12.98 -4.47 23.18
CA THR A 189 -12.11 -5.19 22.26
C THR A 189 -12.91 -5.67 21.05
N LEU A 190 -12.24 -5.73 19.91
CA LEU A 190 -12.71 -6.43 18.72
C LEU A 190 -11.77 -7.60 18.45
N HIS A 191 -12.33 -8.77 18.13
CA HIS A 191 -11.58 -9.90 17.57
C HIS A 191 -12.01 -10.15 16.12
N TYR A 192 -11.03 -10.33 15.22
CA TYR A 192 -11.25 -10.43 13.78
C TYR A 192 -10.02 -11.06 13.08
N GLY A 193 -9.97 -10.99 11.75
CA GLY A 193 -8.81 -11.41 10.96
C GLY A 193 -8.86 -12.88 10.54
N ARG A 194 -7.76 -13.62 10.77
CA ARG A 194 -7.55 -14.99 10.29
C ARG A 194 -7.97 -16.04 11.32
N ASP A 195 -7.91 -17.32 10.93
CA ASP A 195 -8.17 -18.43 11.84
C ASP A 195 -7.11 -18.48 12.95
N TRP A 196 -7.51 -18.95 14.13
CA TRP A 196 -6.56 -19.25 15.20
C TRP A 196 -5.46 -20.22 14.73
N PRO A 197 -4.18 -19.99 15.06
CA PRO A 197 -3.67 -19.02 16.04
C PRO A 197 -3.32 -17.63 15.48
N ASP A 198 -3.52 -17.38 14.18
CA ASP A 198 -3.08 -16.16 13.49
C ASP A 198 -4.15 -15.05 13.49
N ASN A 199 -5.08 -15.14 14.43
CA ASN A 199 -6.14 -14.16 14.59
C ASN A 199 -5.64 -12.82 15.12
N SER A 200 -6.43 -11.78 14.89
CA SER A 200 -6.13 -10.42 15.33
C SER A 200 -7.14 -9.93 16.36
N SER A 201 -6.72 -8.99 17.19
CA SER A 201 -7.60 -8.26 18.10
C SER A 201 -7.07 -6.86 18.37
N SER A 202 -7.97 -5.89 18.51
CA SER A 202 -7.62 -4.51 18.87
C SER A 202 -8.57 -3.97 19.94
N GLY A 203 -8.02 -3.22 20.88
CA GLY A 203 -8.75 -2.68 22.03
C GLY A 203 -7.82 -1.91 22.96
N LYS A 204 -8.40 -1.24 23.95
CA LYS A 204 -7.63 -0.46 24.93
C LYS A 204 -8.26 -0.58 26.31
N ALA A 205 -7.41 -0.60 27.34
CA ALA A 205 -7.83 -0.48 28.73
C ALA A 205 -8.34 0.95 29.03
N TYR A 206 -9.34 1.05 29.88
CA TYR A 206 -9.89 2.33 30.34
C TYR A 206 -10.02 2.36 31.85
N GLU A 207 -9.41 3.37 32.45
CA GLU A 207 -9.59 3.72 33.85
C GLU A 207 -10.73 4.73 33.99
N LEU A 208 -11.65 4.47 34.92
CA LEU A 208 -12.73 5.40 35.23
C LEU A 208 -12.17 6.68 35.86
N ALA A 209 -12.89 7.79 35.64
CA ALA A 209 -12.52 9.10 36.18
C ALA A 209 -12.34 9.07 37.71
N ASP A 210 -11.46 9.95 38.21
CA ASP A 210 -11.13 10.11 39.63
C ASP A 210 -10.62 8.83 40.33
N GLY A 211 -10.20 7.80 39.57
CA GLY A 211 -9.74 6.53 40.11
C GLY A 211 -10.86 5.66 40.68
N ALA A 212 -12.10 5.87 40.21
CA ALA A 212 -13.23 5.02 40.58
C ALA A 212 -12.99 3.56 40.12
N ASN A 213 -13.58 2.61 40.85
CA ASN A 213 -13.48 1.20 40.52
C ASN A 213 -14.83 0.67 39.98
N PRO A 214 -14.83 -0.08 38.86
CA PRO A 214 -16.05 -0.68 38.30
C PRO A 214 -16.84 -1.59 39.27
N ALA A 215 -16.19 -2.07 40.34
CA ALA A 215 -16.83 -2.91 41.36
C ALA A 215 -17.44 -2.13 42.54
N ASP A 216 -17.28 -0.80 42.62
CA ASP A 216 -17.83 0.01 43.72
C ASP A 216 -19.31 0.38 43.53
N GLU A 217 -19.69 0.73 42.31
CA GLU A 217 -21.06 1.14 41.97
C GLU A 217 -21.45 0.75 40.54
N PHE A 218 -22.68 1.05 40.15
CA PHE A 218 -23.16 0.78 38.81
C PHE A 218 -22.66 1.84 37.83
N HIS A 219 -22.07 1.37 36.74
CA HIS A 219 -21.66 2.19 35.60
C HIS A 219 -22.42 1.77 34.34
N THR A 220 -22.51 2.68 33.37
CA THR A 220 -23.12 2.40 32.07
C THR A 220 -22.03 2.19 31.04
N TYR A 221 -21.92 0.96 30.55
CA TYR A 221 -21.02 0.59 29.47
C TYR A 221 -21.81 0.58 28.18
N ALA A 222 -21.28 1.18 27.11
CA ALA A 222 -22.00 1.22 25.85
C ALA A 222 -21.08 1.14 24.65
N ILE A 223 -21.64 0.62 23.56
CA ILE A 223 -21.10 0.80 22.22
C ILE A 223 -22.08 1.57 21.35
N GLU A 224 -21.55 2.37 20.44
CA GLU A 224 -22.27 2.82 19.24
C GLU A 224 -21.62 2.19 18.02
N TRP A 225 -22.38 1.37 17.32
CA TRP A 225 -21.93 0.59 16.18
C TRP A 225 -22.65 1.06 14.91
N GLN A 226 -21.88 1.51 13.93
CA GLN A 226 -22.35 1.87 12.61
C GLN A 226 -21.50 1.15 11.55
N GLN A 227 -21.92 1.22 10.29
CA GLN A 227 -21.15 0.65 9.19
C GLN A 227 -19.77 1.32 9.11
N GLY A 228 -18.72 0.51 9.32
CA GLY A 228 -17.32 0.92 9.25
C GLY A 228 -16.76 1.59 10.51
N GLU A 229 -17.54 1.73 11.60
CA GLU A 229 -17.04 2.34 12.84
C GLU A 229 -17.78 1.82 14.09
N ILE A 230 -17.03 1.54 15.14
CA ILE A 230 -17.56 1.21 16.48
C ILE A 230 -16.89 2.12 17.51
N ARG A 231 -17.68 2.66 18.44
CA ARG A 231 -17.22 3.58 19.50
C ARG A 231 -17.63 3.03 20.86
N TRP A 232 -16.76 3.10 21.85
CA TRP A 232 -17.02 2.62 23.21
C TRP A 232 -17.12 3.76 24.20
N TYR A 233 -18.00 3.57 25.17
CA TYR A 233 -18.35 4.56 26.18
C TYR A 233 -18.40 3.94 27.57
N VAL A 234 -17.92 4.68 28.57
CA VAL A 234 -18.20 4.42 29.98
C VAL A 234 -18.82 5.67 30.58
N ASP A 235 -20.02 5.55 31.16
CA ASP A 235 -20.81 6.66 31.69
C ASP A 235 -20.97 7.84 30.72
N GLY A 236 -21.13 7.50 29.43
CA GLY A 236 -21.27 8.46 28.33
C GLY A 236 -19.94 9.06 27.84
N TYR A 237 -18.81 8.76 28.48
CA TYR A 237 -17.51 9.19 28.02
C TYR A 237 -16.98 8.25 26.94
N LEU A 238 -16.87 8.76 25.71
CA LEU A 238 -16.22 8.06 24.59
C LEU A 238 -14.73 7.95 24.87
N TYR A 239 -14.22 6.73 25.03
CA TYR A 239 -12.81 6.47 25.36
C TYR A 239 -12.03 5.75 24.25
N GLN A 240 -12.71 5.10 23.31
CA GLN A 240 -12.07 4.56 22.12
C GLN A 240 -13.03 4.51 20.92
N THR A 241 -12.44 4.61 19.73
CA THR A 241 -13.07 4.44 18.42
C THR A 241 -12.24 3.43 17.62
N GLN A 242 -12.90 2.52 16.91
CA GLN A 242 -12.26 1.62 15.94
C GLN A 242 -12.99 1.73 14.60
N ARG A 243 -12.26 1.56 13.49
CA ARG A 243 -12.81 1.65 12.13
C ARG A 243 -12.38 0.49 11.24
N ASP A 244 -13.10 0.31 10.15
CA ASP A 244 -12.67 -0.57 9.05
C ASP A 244 -11.40 -0.04 8.39
N SER A 245 -10.66 -0.93 7.76
CA SER A 245 -9.44 -0.54 7.06
C SER A 245 -9.77 0.23 5.78
N GLN A 246 -8.94 1.21 5.45
CA GLN A 246 -9.09 1.98 4.21
C GLN A 246 -7.91 1.71 3.31
N VAL A 247 -8.13 0.91 2.27
CA VAL A 247 -7.10 0.62 1.26
C VAL A 247 -6.86 1.85 0.41
N ARG A 248 -5.57 2.14 0.19
CA ARG A 248 -5.13 3.13 -0.78
C ARG A 248 -4.91 2.43 -2.11
N PHE A 249 -5.52 2.97 -3.16
CA PHE A 249 -5.36 2.46 -4.52
C PHE A 249 -4.59 3.46 -5.37
N ASN A 250 -3.78 2.97 -6.30
CA ASN A 250 -3.20 3.81 -7.35
C ASN A 250 -4.23 4.09 -8.47
N SER A 251 -3.81 4.84 -9.49
CA SER A 251 -4.66 5.17 -10.64
C SER A 251 -5.11 3.96 -11.48
N LYS A 252 -4.45 2.80 -11.32
CA LYS A 252 -4.79 1.52 -11.96
C LYS A 252 -5.77 0.68 -11.13
N GLY A 253 -6.12 1.12 -9.93
CA GLY A 253 -6.99 0.38 -9.01
C GLY A 253 -6.28 -0.73 -8.24
N GLU A 254 -4.95 -0.73 -8.21
CA GLU A 254 -4.14 -1.68 -7.43
C GLU A 254 -3.93 -1.17 -6.01
N ALA A 255 -4.00 -2.07 -5.02
CA ALA A 255 -3.78 -1.71 -3.62
C ALA A 255 -2.29 -1.42 -3.39
N ILE A 256 -1.98 -0.25 -2.83
CA ILE A 256 -0.62 0.27 -2.61
C ILE A 256 -0.37 0.65 -1.15
N GLY A 257 -1.07 -0.02 -0.24
CA GLY A 257 -1.05 0.22 1.20
C GLY A 257 -2.40 0.64 1.76
N LEU A 258 -2.38 1.18 2.99
CA LEU A 258 -3.56 1.59 3.74
C LEU A 258 -3.49 3.09 4.09
N ASN A 259 -4.60 3.81 3.92
CA ASN A 259 -4.81 5.15 4.49
C ASN A 259 -5.12 5.10 5.99
N HIS A 260 -5.76 4.01 6.42
CA HIS A 260 -6.03 3.71 7.82
C HIS A 260 -5.98 2.20 8.02
N GLN A 261 -5.19 1.75 9.00
CA GLN A 261 -5.10 0.36 9.41
C GLN A 261 -6.13 0.11 10.52
N GLY A 262 -7.22 -0.56 10.16
CA GLY A 262 -8.33 -0.90 11.03
C GLY A 262 -8.50 -2.40 11.16
N TRP A 263 -9.74 -2.86 11.37
CA TRP A 263 -10.04 -4.29 11.30
C TRP A 263 -10.07 -4.82 9.86
N PHE A 264 -10.04 -6.14 9.73
CA PHE A 264 -10.20 -6.88 8.48
C PHE A 264 -10.80 -8.26 8.75
N THR A 265 -11.22 -8.96 7.71
CA THR A 265 -11.48 -10.41 7.78
C THR A 265 -10.93 -11.12 6.55
N GLU A 266 -10.46 -12.35 6.74
CA GLU A 266 -9.99 -13.20 5.64
C GLU A 266 -10.92 -14.41 5.49
N TYR A 267 -11.50 -14.58 4.31
CA TYR A 267 -12.44 -15.67 4.05
C TYR A 267 -12.33 -16.21 2.63
N TYR A 268 -12.81 -17.43 2.41
CA TYR A 268 -12.95 -17.99 1.08
C TYR A 268 -14.21 -17.45 0.42
N ASP A 269 -14.07 -16.69 -0.66
CA ASP A 269 -15.22 -16.23 -1.43
C ASP A 269 -15.95 -17.43 -2.03
N GLN A 270 -17.26 -17.53 -1.78
CA GLN A 270 -18.03 -18.72 -2.19
C GLN A 270 -18.27 -18.80 -3.70
N SER A 271 -18.05 -17.70 -4.43
CA SER A 271 -18.26 -17.61 -5.88
C SER A 271 -16.98 -17.88 -6.67
N SER A 272 -15.83 -17.35 -6.26
CA SER A 272 -14.52 -17.61 -6.87
C SER A 272 -13.84 -18.85 -6.30
N GLY A 273 -14.06 -19.14 -5.01
CA GLY A 273 -13.34 -20.17 -4.27
C GLY A 273 -11.95 -19.72 -3.79
N GLU A 274 -11.62 -18.45 -3.95
CA GLU A 274 -10.32 -17.87 -3.59
C GLU A 274 -10.33 -17.33 -2.15
N LEU A 275 -9.17 -17.40 -1.50
CA LEU A 275 -8.95 -16.75 -0.22
C LEU A 275 -8.88 -15.23 -0.46
N THR A 276 -9.71 -14.47 0.24
CA THR A 276 -9.86 -13.02 0.07
C THR A 276 -9.72 -12.32 1.41
N VAL A 277 -8.99 -11.20 1.42
CA VAL A 277 -8.95 -10.26 2.54
C VAL A 277 -9.94 -9.13 2.27
N ASP A 278 -10.91 -8.96 3.16
CA ASP A 278 -11.86 -7.85 3.13
C ASP A 278 -11.45 -6.81 4.17
N TYR A 279 -11.14 -5.62 3.65
CA TYR A 279 -10.73 -4.45 4.43
C TYR A 279 -11.91 -3.59 4.89
N GLY A 280 -13.12 -3.83 4.35
CA GLY A 280 -14.30 -3.02 4.60
C GLY A 280 -15.02 -3.33 5.92
N PRO A 281 -16.34 -3.11 5.99
CA PRO A 281 -17.12 -3.26 7.23
C PRO A 281 -17.16 -4.68 7.80
N ALA A 282 -16.75 -5.70 7.04
CA ALA A 282 -16.67 -7.07 7.51
C ALA A 282 -15.52 -7.22 8.54
N PRO A 283 -15.70 -8.03 9.60
CA PRO A 283 -16.84 -8.92 9.83
C PRO A 283 -18.00 -8.29 10.60
N PHE A 284 -17.88 -7.02 10.99
CA PHE A 284 -18.87 -6.29 11.81
C PHE A 284 -20.00 -5.68 10.97
N ASP A 285 -20.45 -6.43 9.97
CA ASP A 285 -21.54 -6.07 9.05
C ASP A 285 -22.69 -7.11 9.05
N GLN A 286 -22.62 -8.08 9.96
CA GLN A 286 -23.62 -9.12 10.19
C GLN A 286 -24.43 -8.88 11.48
N GLN A 287 -25.41 -9.74 11.76
CA GLN A 287 -26.18 -9.68 13.02
C GLN A 287 -25.44 -10.38 14.15
N PHE A 288 -25.27 -9.69 15.28
CA PHE A 288 -24.62 -10.18 16.48
C PHE A 288 -25.62 -10.34 17.62
N HIS A 289 -25.43 -11.38 18.44
CA HIS A 289 -26.22 -11.62 19.64
C HIS A 289 -25.39 -11.32 20.88
N LEU A 290 -26.04 -10.90 21.96
CA LEU A 290 -25.42 -10.57 23.23
C LEU A 290 -25.07 -11.82 24.02
N ILE A 291 -23.97 -11.75 24.76
CA ILE A 291 -23.51 -12.73 25.74
C ILE A 291 -23.13 -11.99 27.02
N MET A 292 -23.49 -12.55 28.17
CA MET A 292 -23.08 -12.06 29.47
C MET A 292 -22.68 -13.22 30.37
N ASN A 293 -21.55 -13.08 31.05
CA ASN A 293 -21.03 -14.10 31.95
C ASN A 293 -20.10 -13.52 33.03
N LEU A 294 -19.83 -14.37 34.01
CA LEU A 294 -18.74 -14.20 34.97
C LEU A 294 -17.86 -15.45 34.93
N ALA A 295 -16.70 -15.37 34.28
CA ALA A 295 -15.71 -16.43 34.29
C ALA A 295 -14.85 -16.39 35.57
N VAL A 296 -14.21 -17.52 35.87
CA VAL A 296 -13.27 -17.68 36.99
C VAL A 296 -11.99 -18.30 36.47
N GLY A 297 -10.87 -17.60 36.63
CA GLY A 297 -9.57 -18.01 36.09
C GLY A 297 -9.52 -17.95 34.57
N GLY A 298 -8.54 -18.66 34.01
CA GLY A 298 -8.20 -18.59 32.59
C GLY A 298 -6.91 -17.83 32.32
N ASP A 299 -6.43 -17.92 31.09
CA ASP A 299 -5.08 -17.48 30.71
C ASP A 299 -4.84 -15.98 30.99
N TRP A 300 -5.85 -15.12 30.89
CA TRP A 300 -5.71 -13.69 31.14
C TRP A 300 -5.75 -13.30 32.63
N PRO A 301 -6.83 -13.59 33.40
CA PRO A 301 -6.88 -13.21 34.81
C PRO A 301 -5.82 -13.90 35.67
N GLU A 302 -5.44 -15.14 35.37
CA GLU A 302 -4.40 -15.85 36.14
C GLU A 302 -2.97 -15.38 35.84
N ASN A 303 -2.74 -14.63 34.77
CA ASN A 303 -1.45 -14.04 34.45
C ASN A 303 -1.39 -12.52 34.73
N THR A 304 -2.46 -11.95 35.28
CA THR A 304 -2.58 -10.52 35.61
C THR A 304 -2.57 -10.32 37.13
N ASN A 305 -1.90 -9.28 37.62
CA ASN A 305 -1.68 -8.94 39.04
C ASN A 305 -0.99 -10.06 39.86
N ASN A 306 -1.70 -10.76 40.76
CA ASN A 306 -1.09 -11.63 41.79
C ASN A 306 -0.86 -13.08 41.35
N LEU A 307 -1.12 -13.39 40.08
CA LEU A 307 -1.08 -14.71 39.47
C LEU A 307 -2.07 -15.73 40.09
N GLY A 308 -2.60 -16.62 39.25
CA GLY A 308 -3.57 -17.65 39.65
C GLY A 308 -4.89 -17.06 40.15
N ILE A 309 -5.59 -17.84 40.99
CA ILE A 309 -6.92 -17.52 41.53
C ILE A 309 -6.84 -17.39 43.06
N ASP A 310 -7.40 -16.32 43.62
CA ASP A 310 -7.61 -16.23 45.07
C ASP A 310 -8.93 -16.92 45.45
N GLU A 311 -8.83 -18.16 45.91
CA GLU A 311 -10.00 -18.94 46.36
C GLU A 311 -10.85 -18.22 47.40
N SER A 312 -10.25 -17.36 48.23
CA SER A 312 -10.96 -16.65 49.29
C SER A 312 -11.87 -15.55 48.75
N ALA A 313 -11.56 -14.99 47.57
CA ALA A 313 -12.40 -14.01 46.90
C ALA A 313 -13.76 -14.60 46.49
N PHE A 314 -13.82 -15.90 46.22
CA PHE A 314 -15.03 -16.60 45.78
C PHE A 314 -15.79 -17.31 46.90
N ALA A 315 -15.24 -17.38 48.11
CA ALA A 315 -15.80 -18.19 49.20
C ALA A 315 -17.27 -17.87 49.54
N ASP A 316 -17.67 -16.60 49.41
CA ASP A 316 -19.03 -16.10 49.62
C ASP A 316 -19.77 -15.79 48.29
N GLY A 317 -19.16 -16.16 47.15
CA GLY A 317 -19.63 -15.86 45.80
C GLY A 317 -19.27 -14.45 45.31
N GLN A 318 -18.85 -14.34 44.06
CA GLN A 318 -18.65 -13.07 43.35
C GLN A 318 -19.80 -12.83 42.40
N THR A 319 -20.29 -11.59 42.33
CA THR A 319 -21.52 -11.26 41.59
C THR A 319 -21.28 -10.18 40.56
N LEU A 320 -21.56 -10.49 39.29
CA LEU A 320 -21.86 -9.51 38.27
C LEU A 320 -23.34 -9.13 38.39
N GLU A 321 -23.63 -7.85 38.60
CA GLU A 321 -24.98 -7.34 38.78
C GLU A 321 -25.36 -6.41 37.62
N ILE A 322 -26.44 -6.72 36.90
CA ILE A 322 -26.87 -5.98 35.72
C ILE A 322 -28.27 -5.40 35.97
N ASP A 323 -28.38 -4.08 35.90
CA ASP A 323 -29.61 -3.31 36.10
C ASP A 323 -30.48 -3.33 34.84
N TYR A 324 -29.91 -3.02 33.69
CA TYR A 324 -30.61 -3.12 32.41
C TYR A 324 -29.67 -3.37 31.25
N ILE A 325 -30.24 -3.87 30.17
CA ILE A 325 -29.64 -3.83 28.82
C ILE A 325 -30.63 -3.15 27.88
N ASN A 326 -30.20 -2.09 27.20
CA ASN A 326 -30.99 -1.36 26.22
C ASN A 326 -30.30 -1.37 24.86
N VAL A 327 -31.07 -1.63 23.80
CA VAL A 327 -30.60 -1.57 22.42
C VAL A 327 -31.45 -0.57 21.65
N TYR A 328 -30.76 0.38 21.03
CA TYR A 328 -31.36 1.47 20.27
C TYR A 328 -30.93 1.39 18.80
N GLN A 329 -31.81 1.78 17.91
CA GLN A 329 -31.54 1.92 16.48
C GLN A 329 -31.56 3.40 16.09
N CYS A 330 -30.72 3.79 15.14
CA CYS A 330 -30.68 5.16 14.65
C CYS A 330 -31.88 5.44 13.74
N ASN A 331 -32.71 6.41 14.08
CA ASN A 331 -33.89 6.78 13.29
C ASN A 331 -33.53 7.54 12.00
N GLN A 332 -32.33 8.15 11.94
CA GLN A 332 -31.86 8.86 10.74
C GLN A 332 -31.45 7.88 9.63
N ASN A 333 -30.69 6.83 9.97
CA ASN A 333 -30.30 5.79 9.04
C ASN A 333 -30.22 4.40 9.72
N PRO A 334 -31.33 3.65 9.77
CA PRO A 334 -31.37 2.34 10.43
C PRO A 334 -30.56 1.26 9.72
N ASP A 335 -30.26 1.44 8.41
CA ASP A 335 -29.53 0.45 7.60
C ASP A 335 -28.02 0.49 7.84
N THR A 336 -27.47 1.65 8.17
CA THR A 336 -26.03 1.86 8.40
C THR A 336 -25.69 2.29 9.82
N GLY A 337 -26.67 2.70 10.64
CA GLY A 337 -26.47 3.25 11.98
C GLY A 337 -25.98 4.70 12.02
N LYS A 338 -25.70 5.33 10.88
CA LYS A 338 -25.10 6.69 10.80
C LYS A 338 -26.10 7.82 11.04
N GLY A 339 -25.64 8.91 11.64
CA GLY A 339 -26.37 10.15 11.86
C GLY A 339 -27.00 10.31 13.25
N CYS A 340 -26.78 9.37 14.17
CA CYS A 340 -27.23 9.44 15.56
C CYS A 340 -26.06 9.40 16.56
N GLU A 341 -24.82 9.45 16.07
CA GLU A 341 -23.62 9.31 16.88
C GLU A 341 -23.47 10.38 17.98
N THR A 342 -23.05 9.93 19.16
CA THR A 342 -22.62 10.81 20.25
C THR A 342 -21.10 10.96 20.18
N LEU A 343 -20.63 12.04 19.55
CA LEU A 343 -19.19 12.28 19.34
C LEU A 343 -18.61 13.23 20.38
N ARG A 344 -17.35 13.04 20.74
CA ARG A 344 -16.55 13.98 21.56
C ARG A 344 -15.49 14.66 20.68
N ALA A 345 -15.06 15.87 21.03
CA ALA A 345 -13.83 16.42 20.46
C ALA A 345 -12.65 15.46 20.72
N GLY A 346 -11.88 15.17 19.66
CA GLY A 346 -10.79 14.20 19.70
C GLY A 346 -11.19 12.73 19.53
N TYR A 347 -12.45 12.39 19.24
CA TYR A 347 -12.84 10.97 19.10
C TYR A 347 -12.12 10.19 17.98
N ASP A 348 -11.47 10.93 17.07
CA ASP A 348 -10.76 10.48 15.87
C ASP A 348 -9.24 10.72 15.99
N ASP A 349 -8.76 11.31 17.11
CA ASP A 349 -7.33 11.53 17.32
C ASP A 349 -6.56 10.25 17.67
N GLU A 350 -5.23 10.33 17.63
CA GLU A 350 -4.31 9.20 17.88
C GLU A 350 -4.45 8.59 19.30
N GLU A 351 -5.02 9.32 20.26
CA GLU A 351 -5.24 8.80 21.61
C GLU A 351 -6.50 7.91 21.70
N THR A 352 -7.51 8.23 20.89
CA THR A 352 -8.85 7.65 20.95
C THR A 352 -9.11 6.65 19.81
N LEU A 353 -8.59 6.91 18.61
CA LEU A 353 -8.69 6.02 17.46
C LEU A 353 -7.68 4.88 17.61
N ILE A 354 -8.17 3.65 17.74
CA ILE A 354 -7.32 2.46 17.90
C ILE A 354 -6.95 1.93 16.51
N THR A 355 -5.65 1.78 16.28
CA THR A 355 -5.11 1.09 15.12
C THR A 355 -5.41 -0.41 15.21
N GLY A 356 -5.95 -0.97 14.13
CA GLY A 356 -6.14 -2.42 14.01
C GLY A 356 -4.93 -3.14 13.43
N GLU A 357 -5.11 -4.40 13.06
CA GLU A 357 -4.04 -5.30 12.63
C GLU A 357 -4.21 -5.77 11.17
N ALA A 358 -4.90 -4.99 10.33
CA ALA A 358 -5.08 -5.35 8.93
C ALA A 358 -3.74 -5.50 8.20
N PRO A 359 -3.56 -6.57 7.39
CA PRO A 359 -2.35 -6.76 6.62
C PRO A 359 -2.22 -5.64 5.60
N ILE A 360 -1.07 -4.96 5.60
CA ILE A 360 -0.81 -3.86 4.66
C ILE A 360 -0.63 -4.49 3.26
N PRO A 361 -1.44 -4.10 2.26
CA PRO A 361 -1.21 -4.55 0.90
C PRO A 361 0.18 -4.14 0.45
N SER A 362 1.00 -5.10 0.04
CA SER A 362 2.26 -4.80 -0.62
C SER A 362 1.94 -4.04 -1.91
N PRO A 363 2.55 -2.85 -2.14
CA PRO A 363 2.48 -2.25 -3.46
C PRO A 363 3.05 -3.25 -4.46
N PRO A 364 2.46 -3.40 -5.66
CA PRO A 364 3.09 -4.19 -6.71
C PRO A 364 4.47 -3.60 -6.96
N SER A 365 5.52 -4.43 -6.88
CA SER A 365 6.87 -3.97 -7.16
C SER A 365 6.90 -3.36 -8.56
N THR A 366 7.37 -2.12 -8.67
CA THR A 366 7.62 -1.44 -9.94
C THR A 366 8.99 -1.78 -10.50
N THR A 367 9.84 -2.47 -9.72
CA THR A 367 11.18 -2.88 -10.10
C THR A 367 11.20 -4.37 -10.46
N VAL A 368 11.41 -4.65 -11.75
CA VAL A 368 11.72 -5.99 -12.24
C VAL A 368 13.22 -6.23 -12.06
N GLU A 369 13.62 -6.80 -10.92
CA GLU A 369 15.02 -7.17 -10.66
C GLU A 369 15.23 -8.66 -10.85
N ASN A 370 16.22 -9.09 -11.62
CA ASN A 370 16.56 -10.51 -11.73
C ASN A 370 17.42 -10.97 -10.54
N LEU A 371 17.20 -12.18 -10.04
CA LEU A 371 18.03 -12.81 -9.02
C LEU A 371 18.79 -14.01 -9.59
N THR A 372 20.12 -13.94 -9.56
CA THR A 372 20.97 -15.12 -9.75
C THR A 372 21.30 -15.75 -8.40
N ILE A 373 20.70 -16.90 -8.11
CA ILE A 373 21.00 -17.69 -6.91
C ILE A 373 22.33 -18.40 -7.09
N PHE A 374 22.57 -19.02 -8.26
CA PHE A 374 23.84 -19.70 -8.55
C PHE A 374 24.03 -19.96 -10.06
N ASP A 375 25.08 -19.40 -10.67
CA ASP A 375 25.45 -19.56 -12.09
C ASP A 375 26.82 -20.26 -12.31
N GLY A 376 27.35 -20.86 -11.24
CA GLY A 376 28.74 -21.31 -11.15
C GLY A 376 29.58 -20.49 -10.18
N THR A 377 29.10 -19.31 -9.77
CA THR A 377 29.66 -18.53 -8.65
C THR A 377 28.73 -18.64 -7.43
N PRO A 378 29.21 -19.10 -6.26
CA PRO A 378 28.40 -19.11 -5.03
C PRO A 378 27.91 -17.71 -4.67
N ASN A 379 26.60 -17.56 -4.48
CA ASN A 379 26.00 -16.35 -3.93
C ASN A 379 26.05 -16.43 -2.38
N PRO A 380 26.76 -15.51 -1.69
CA PRO A 380 26.90 -15.56 -0.24
C PRO A 380 25.57 -15.37 0.51
N ASN A 381 24.59 -14.70 -0.11
CA ASN A 381 23.25 -14.47 0.46
C ASN A 381 22.31 -15.67 0.25
N TRP A 382 22.67 -16.59 -0.65
CA TRP A 382 21.89 -17.80 -0.97
C TRP A 382 22.77 -19.06 -0.91
N PRO A 383 23.31 -19.43 0.27
CA PRO A 383 24.11 -20.64 0.40
C PRO A 383 23.32 -21.92 0.06
N ALA A 384 24.03 -22.90 -0.50
CA ALA A 384 23.49 -24.25 -0.65
C ALA A 384 23.25 -24.91 0.71
N TRP A 385 22.07 -25.51 0.88
CA TRP A 385 21.53 -25.92 2.17
C TRP A 385 20.89 -27.32 2.15
N ASP A 386 20.87 -27.94 3.33
CA ASP A 386 20.22 -29.21 3.66
C ASP A 386 19.40 -29.00 4.94
N CYS A 387 18.08 -29.23 4.89
CA CYS A 387 17.17 -28.96 6.00
C CYS A 387 17.48 -29.70 7.29
N CYS A 388 18.07 -30.88 7.17
CA CYS A 388 17.88 -31.95 8.12
C CYS A 388 19.21 -32.62 8.50
N GLY A 389 20.33 -32.13 7.96
CA GLY A 389 21.67 -32.65 8.19
C GLY A 389 21.88 -34.07 7.64
N GLY A 390 21.11 -34.45 6.61
CA GLY A 390 21.16 -35.76 5.98
C GLY A 390 22.36 -35.93 5.04
N SER A 391 22.94 -34.82 4.60
CA SER A 391 24.02 -34.68 3.63
C SER A 391 24.76 -33.34 3.80
N THR A 392 25.74 -33.07 2.95
CA THR A 392 26.41 -31.77 2.90
C THR A 392 26.57 -31.41 1.42
N PRO A 393 25.92 -30.33 0.94
CA PRO A 393 26.10 -29.86 -0.43
C PRO A 393 27.58 -29.58 -0.71
N ALA A 394 28.05 -29.95 -1.90
CA ALA A 394 29.46 -29.80 -2.27
C ALA A 394 29.60 -29.10 -3.61
N LEU A 395 30.42 -28.06 -3.67
CA LEU A 395 30.80 -27.42 -4.93
C LEU A 395 31.84 -28.29 -5.66
N ILE A 396 31.51 -28.72 -6.88
CA ILE A 396 32.35 -29.61 -7.70
C ILE A 396 32.53 -29.07 -9.12
N ASP A 397 33.52 -29.59 -9.84
CA ASP A 397 33.79 -29.27 -11.24
C ASP A 397 33.14 -30.31 -12.16
N ASP A 398 32.10 -29.91 -12.90
CA ASP A 398 31.49 -30.70 -13.98
C ASP A 398 32.09 -30.33 -15.33
N ALA A 399 32.37 -31.34 -16.16
CA ALA A 399 33.07 -31.16 -17.42
C ALA A 399 32.29 -30.36 -18.48
N GLU A 400 30.96 -30.23 -18.34
CA GLU A 400 30.09 -29.53 -19.28
C GLU A 400 29.68 -28.13 -18.79
N LYS A 401 29.38 -28.00 -17.49
CA LYS A 401 28.82 -26.76 -16.90
C LYS A 401 29.76 -26.01 -15.96
N GLY A 402 30.99 -26.49 -15.75
CA GLY A 402 31.95 -25.84 -14.85
C GLY A 402 31.61 -26.10 -13.38
N GLN A 403 31.63 -25.05 -12.55
CA GLN A 403 31.30 -25.20 -11.13
C GLN A 403 29.80 -25.48 -10.94
N VAL A 404 29.48 -26.54 -10.20
CA VAL A 404 28.10 -26.94 -9.88
C VAL A 404 27.98 -27.36 -8.43
N TYR A 405 26.82 -27.18 -7.81
CA TYR A 405 26.54 -27.76 -6.50
C TYR A 405 26.01 -29.18 -6.65
N GLN A 406 26.67 -30.14 -5.99
CA GLN A 406 26.21 -31.52 -5.88
C GLN A 406 25.48 -31.73 -4.57
N PHE A 407 24.30 -32.36 -4.68
CA PHE A 407 23.42 -32.75 -3.57
C PHE A 407 23.26 -34.27 -3.53
N VAL A 408 23.13 -34.83 -2.33
CA VAL A 408 23.00 -36.27 -2.10
C VAL A 408 21.86 -36.54 -1.13
N VAL A 409 21.00 -37.51 -1.45
CA VAL A 409 19.97 -37.99 -0.52
C VAL A 409 20.39 -39.36 -0.01
N ASN A 410 20.77 -39.42 1.27
CA ASN A 410 21.19 -40.65 1.95
C ASN A 410 19.98 -41.42 2.52
N ASP A 411 20.24 -42.41 3.38
CA ASP A 411 19.19 -43.18 4.08
C ASP A 411 18.32 -42.31 5.00
N THR A 412 18.86 -41.19 5.50
CA THR A 412 18.10 -40.18 6.23
C THR A 412 17.42 -39.26 5.20
N PRO A 413 16.08 -39.18 5.19
CA PRO A 413 15.37 -38.27 4.29
C PRO A 413 15.80 -36.82 4.54
N THR A 414 16.03 -36.07 3.47
CA THR A 414 16.33 -34.64 3.53
C THR A 414 15.76 -33.93 2.31
N VAL A 415 15.64 -32.61 2.42
CA VAL A 415 15.32 -31.67 1.35
C VAL A 415 16.54 -30.76 1.19
N ASN A 416 16.95 -30.54 -0.06
CA ASN A 416 18.12 -29.70 -0.37
C ASN A 416 17.78 -28.61 -1.38
N GLY A 417 18.59 -27.55 -1.34
CA GLY A 417 18.55 -26.48 -2.31
C GLY A 417 19.35 -25.27 -1.85
N PHE A 418 18.78 -24.06 -1.92
CA PHE A 418 19.38 -22.79 -1.55
C PHE A 418 18.43 -22.01 -0.64
N ILE A 419 18.98 -21.23 0.28
CA ILE A 419 18.19 -20.53 1.31
C ILE A 419 18.82 -19.18 1.66
N SER A 420 18.01 -18.15 1.92
CA SER A 420 18.49 -16.80 2.27
C SER A 420 18.15 -16.36 3.68
N ARG A 421 17.73 -17.29 4.54
CA ARG A 421 17.41 -17.02 5.96
C ARG A 421 18.68 -16.87 6.79
N GLU A 422 18.66 -15.90 7.70
CA GLU A 422 19.79 -15.52 8.57
C GLU A 422 20.44 -16.73 9.27
N GLU A 423 19.63 -17.65 9.79
CA GLU A 423 20.12 -18.81 10.54
C GLU A 423 20.99 -19.80 9.74
N PHE A 424 20.95 -19.72 8.40
CA PHE A 424 21.68 -20.63 7.50
C PHE A 424 22.80 -19.95 6.70
N ILE A 425 22.97 -18.64 6.85
CA ILE A 425 24.08 -17.92 6.22
C ILE A 425 25.34 -18.14 7.04
N THR A 426 26.34 -18.77 6.42
CA THR A 426 27.61 -19.13 7.07
C THR A 426 28.82 -18.39 6.49
N ASP A 427 28.62 -17.64 5.41
CA ASP A 427 29.63 -16.76 4.82
C ASP A 427 29.63 -15.43 5.58
N GLU A 428 30.80 -14.92 5.95
CA GLU A 428 30.95 -13.64 6.68
C GLU A 428 30.54 -12.42 5.82
N SER A 429 30.39 -12.60 4.50
CA SER A 429 29.93 -11.57 3.56
C SER A 429 28.47 -11.72 3.13
N GLY A 430 27.78 -12.76 3.61
CA GLY A 430 26.38 -13.01 3.30
C GLY A 430 25.45 -12.30 4.27
N GLU A 431 24.36 -11.75 3.75
CA GLU A 431 23.28 -11.15 4.52
C GLU A 431 21.93 -11.76 4.11
N PRO A 432 20.93 -11.82 5.02
CA PRO A 432 19.61 -12.31 4.67
C PRO A 432 19.01 -11.51 3.54
N GLN A 433 18.62 -12.18 2.46
CA GLN A 433 18.10 -11.53 1.25
C GLN A 433 16.89 -12.30 0.71
N PRO A 434 15.72 -12.20 1.37
CA PRO A 434 14.47 -12.62 0.75
C PRO A 434 14.24 -11.81 -0.53
N PHE A 435 13.68 -12.43 -1.55
CA PHE A 435 13.53 -11.85 -2.87
C PHE A 435 12.07 -11.53 -3.19
N ASP A 436 11.82 -10.28 -3.59
CA ASP A 436 10.51 -9.81 -4.04
C ASP A 436 10.38 -9.98 -5.56
N ALA A 437 9.60 -10.97 -5.98
CA ALA A 437 9.27 -11.25 -7.38
C ALA A 437 7.88 -10.72 -7.79
N THR A 438 7.22 -9.88 -6.98
CA THR A 438 5.86 -9.37 -7.27
C THR A 438 5.80 -8.57 -8.56
N GLY A 439 6.87 -7.86 -8.92
CA GLY A 439 6.96 -7.04 -10.13
C GLY A 439 7.07 -7.85 -11.42
N MET A 440 7.27 -9.17 -11.33
CA MET A 440 7.48 -10.06 -12.47
C MET A 440 6.55 -11.28 -12.49
N ILE A 441 5.40 -11.22 -11.81
CA ILE A 441 4.48 -12.38 -11.74
C ILE A 441 4.02 -12.85 -13.13
N GLU A 442 3.67 -11.91 -14.01
CA GLU A 442 3.10 -12.22 -15.33
C GLU A 442 4.14 -12.72 -16.34
N THR A 443 5.37 -12.22 -16.25
CA THR A 443 6.43 -12.44 -17.24
C THR A 443 7.57 -13.30 -16.72
N GLY A 444 7.79 -13.31 -15.42
CA GLY A 444 8.92 -13.94 -14.76
C GLY A 444 8.76 -15.44 -14.53
N SER A 445 9.89 -16.06 -14.25
CA SER A 445 10.00 -17.50 -14.02
C SER A 445 11.16 -17.83 -13.10
N ILE A 446 11.06 -18.97 -12.43
CA ILE A 446 12.18 -19.61 -11.76
C ILE A 446 12.74 -20.69 -12.68
N SER A 447 14.02 -20.61 -13.01
CA SER A 447 14.73 -21.58 -13.85
C SER A 447 15.93 -22.19 -13.15
N PHE A 448 16.23 -23.45 -13.48
CA PHE A 448 17.44 -24.12 -13.06
C PHE A 448 17.82 -25.26 -14.00
N ASP A 449 19.12 -25.52 -14.10
CA ASP A 449 19.66 -26.72 -14.75
C ASP A 449 19.93 -27.80 -13.69
N MET A 450 19.50 -29.02 -13.97
CA MET A 450 19.73 -30.18 -13.12
C MET A 450 20.31 -31.36 -13.92
N LYS A 451 21.30 -32.04 -13.34
CA LYS A 451 21.80 -33.34 -13.80
C LYS A 451 21.57 -34.40 -12.73
N LEU A 452 20.85 -35.47 -13.08
CA LEU A 452 20.70 -36.62 -12.20
C LEU A 452 21.92 -37.55 -12.35
N ASN A 453 22.82 -37.55 -11.37
CA ASN A 453 24.02 -38.40 -11.40
C ASN A 453 23.70 -39.86 -11.03
N SER A 454 22.81 -40.06 -10.04
CA SER A 454 22.30 -41.36 -9.62
C SER A 454 20.83 -41.24 -9.27
N ALA A 455 20.01 -42.17 -9.75
CA ALA A 455 18.59 -42.22 -9.40
C ALA A 455 18.36 -42.73 -7.96
N PRO A 456 17.26 -42.36 -7.31
CA PRO A 456 16.83 -42.98 -6.06
C PRO A 456 16.75 -44.51 -6.17
N SER A 457 17.04 -45.21 -5.07
CA SER A 457 16.94 -46.67 -5.00
C SER A 457 15.50 -47.16 -5.19
N ASP A 458 14.52 -46.33 -4.82
CA ASP A 458 13.11 -46.56 -5.09
C ASP A 458 12.68 -45.84 -6.38
N SER A 459 12.38 -46.62 -7.42
CA SER A 459 11.97 -46.09 -8.72
C SER A 459 10.58 -45.42 -8.74
N SER A 460 9.84 -45.44 -7.63
CA SER A 460 8.55 -44.75 -7.50
C SER A 460 8.67 -43.32 -6.96
N ALA A 461 9.87 -42.90 -6.54
CA ALA A 461 10.12 -41.53 -6.09
C ALA A 461 9.84 -40.53 -7.22
N SER A 462 8.92 -39.60 -6.98
CA SER A 462 8.67 -38.45 -7.87
C SER A 462 9.61 -37.32 -7.49
N TRP A 463 10.06 -36.53 -8.46
CA TRP A 463 10.88 -35.35 -8.19
C TRP A 463 10.01 -34.11 -8.09
N LEU A 464 10.26 -33.32 -7.04
CA LEU A 464 9.51 -32.14 -6.68
C LEU A 464 10.44 -30.92 -6.70
N PHE A 465 9.88 -29.81 -7.16
CA PHE A 465 10.39 -28.47 -6.96
C PHE A 465 9.51 -27.78 -5.90
N LYS A 466 10.12 -27.20 -4.88
CA LYS A 466 9.43 -26.39 -3.87
C LYS A 466 10.12 -25.05 -3.72
N VAL A 467 9.34 -23.99 -3.65
CA VAL A 467 9.77 -22.64 -3.31
C VAL A 467 8.94 -22.11 -2.15
N GLU A 468 9.58 -21.44 -1.20
CA GLU A 468 8.93 -20.85 -0.01
C GLU A 468 9.16 -19.34 0.03
N SER A 469 8.22 -18.63 0.63
CA SER A 469 8.29 -17.19 0.89
C SER A 469 7.96 -16.93 2.36
N ASP A 470 8.64 -15.92 2.92
CA ASP A 470 8.56 -15.48 4.32
C ASP A 470 8.52 -16.64 5.33
N ASN A 471 9.62 -17.36 5.48
CA ASN A 471 9.75 -18.44 6.45
C ASN A 471 8.67 -19.54 6.32
N ASN A 472 8.28 -19.86 5.07
CA ASN A 472 7.22 -20.81 4.74
C ASN A 472 5.81 -20.35 5.18
N ALA A 473 5.58 -19.03 5.29
CA ALA A 473 4.23 -18.47 5.41
C ALA A 473 3.40 -18.79 4.15
N SER A 474 4.02 -18.74 2.98
CA SER A 474 3.46 -19.23 1.71
C SER A 474 4.46 -20.09 0.95
N PHE A 475 3.97 -20.99 0.09
CA PHE A 475 4.84 -21.87 -0.69
C PHE A 475 4.11 -22.46 -1.91
N ALA A 476 4.89 -22.83 -2.93
CA ALA A 476 4.44 -23.69 -4.02
C ALA A 476 5.28 -24.97 -4.08
N GLU A 477 4.63 -26.12 -4.25
CA GLU A 477 5.28 -27.42 -4.42
C GLU A 477 4.70 -28.14 -5.66
N LEU A 478 5.53 -28.34 -6.69
CA LEU A 478 5.12 -28.91 -7.97
C LEU A 478 6.07 -30.02 -8.43
N PRO A 479 5.58 -31.07 -9.11
CA PRO A 479 6.44 -32.06 -9.76
C PRO A 479 7.32 -31.45 -10.85
N LEU A 480 8.54 -31.98 -11.04
CA LEU A 480 9.44 -31.56 -12.15
C LEU A 480 8.82 -31.74 -13.54
N THR A 481 7.86 -32.64 -13.68
CA THR A 481 7.11 -32.84 -14.93
C THR A 481 6.08 -31.74 -15.21
N GLU A 482 5.86 -30.83 -14.28
CA GLU A 482 4.99 -29.67 -14.45
C GLU A 482 5.78 -28.39 -14.76
N SER A 483 7.11 -28.49 -14.96
CA SER A 483 7.87 -27.40 -15.58
C SER A 483 7.44 -27.21 -17.04
N SER A 484 7.82 -26.08 -17.63
CA SER A 484 7.54 -25.74 -19.03
C SER A 484 8.04 -26.80 -20.02
N GLU A 485 9.15 -27.46 -19.70
CA GLU A 485 9.73 -28.55 -20.49
C GLU A 485 8.94 -29.85 -20.36
N GLY A 486 8.24 -30.05 -19.23
CA GLY A 486 7.38 -31.19 -18.99
C GLY A 486 8.11 -32.55 -18.95
N VAL A 487 9.39 -32.54 -18.55
CA VAL A 487 10.27 -33.73 -18.58
C VAL A 487 10.55 -34.27 -17.19
N SER A 488 10.83 -35.58 -17.09
CA SER A 488 11.36 -36.19 -15.86
C SER A 488 12.90 -36.24 -15.90
N PRO A 489 13.57 -36.20 -14.74
CA PRO A 489 15.02 -36.36 -14.68
C PRO A 489 15.53 -37.68 -15.27
N THR A 490 16.55 -37.60 -16.12
CA THR A 490 17.21 -38.73 -16.78
C THR A 490 18.66 -38.85 -16.30
N VAL A 491 19.04 -40.06 -15.87
CA VAL A 491 20.37 -40.31 -15.31
C VAL A 491 21.46 -40.00 -16.33
N GLY A 492 22.37 -39.09 -15.97
CA GLY A 492 23.54 -38.69 -16.74
C GLY A 492 23.32 -37.55 -17.72
N GLU A 493 22.10 -37.01 -17.83
CA GLU A 493 21.76 -35.92 -18.75
C GLU A 493 21.49 -34.63 -17.97
N TRP A 494 21.97 -33.49 -18.50
CA TRP A 494 21.56 -32.15 -18.04
C TRP A 494 20.20 -31.82 -18.64
N GLN A 495 19.29 -31.33 -17.80
CA GLN A 495 17.96 -30.88 -18.19
C GLN A 495 17.64 -29.56 -17.48
N THR A 496 16.98 -28.66 -18.20
CA THR A 496 16.48 -27.39 -17.68
C THR A 496 15.04 -27.56 -17.20
N TYR A 497 14.69 -26.87 -16.12
CA TYR A 497 13.34 -26.81 -15.57
C TYR A 497 12.98 -25.35 -15.35
N THR A 498 11.92 -24.89 -16.01
CA THR A 498 11.42 -23.51 -15.90
C THR A 498 9.97 -23.49 -15.43
N TYR A 499 9.70 -22.75 -14.36
CA TYR A 499 8.38 -22.53 -13.77
C TYR A 499 8.00 -21.05 -13.88
N PRO A 500 6.97 -20.69 -14.67
CA PRO A 500 6.40 -19.34 -14.65
C PRO A 500 5.99 -18.93 -13.23
N LEU A 501 6.26 -17.70 -12.82
CA LEU A 501 5.90 -17.20 -11.50
C LEU A 501 4.38 -17.24 -11.28
N GLN A 502 3.59 -16.90 -12.29
CA GLN A 502 2.13 -17.05 -12.23
C GLN A 502 1.69 -18.49 -11.88
N GLN A 503 2.37 -19.51 -12.40
CA GLN A 503 2.05 -20.91 -12.07
C GLN A 503 2.33 -21.23 -10.60
N LEU A 504 3.37 -20.61 -10.02
CA LEU A 504 3.73 -20.79 -8.62
C LEU A 504 2.76 -20.01 -7.70
N VAL A 505 2.34 -18.81 -8.10
CA VAL A 505 1.30 -18.05 -7.41
C VAL A 505 -0.03 -18.81 -7.39
N ASP A 506 -0.45 -19.35 -8.53
CA ASP A 506 -1.64 -20.21 -8.64
C ASP A 506 -1.56 -21.46 -7.75
N ALA A 507 -0.33 -21.91 -7.43
CA ALA A 507 -0.05 -23.03 -6.56
C ALA A 507 0.09 -22.66 -5.07
N GLY A 508 -0.09 -21.38 -4.70
CA GLY A 508 -0.13 -20.89 -3.32
C GLY A 508 1.10 -20.11 -2.84
N LEU A 509 2.00 -19.70 -3.74
CA LEU A 509 3.14 -18.84 -3.39
C LEU A 509 2.73 -17.36 -3.35
N GLU A 510 3.08 -16.64 -2.29
CA GLU A 510 3.12 -15.18 -2.27
C GLU A 510 4.55 -14.72 -2.60
N PRO A 511 4.79 -14.08 -3.75
CA PRO A 511 6.15 -13.92 -4.29
C PRO A 511 6.91 -12.71 -3.73
N ASN A 512 6.43 -12.07 -2.66
CA ASN A 512 6.98 -10.84 -2.07
C ASN A 512 8.25 -11.03 -1.22
N ALA A 513 8.54 -12.26 -0.78
CA ALA A 513 9.66 -12.54 0.11
C ALA A 513 10.21 -13.97 -0.07
N ILE A 514 10.44 -14.38 -1.32
CA ILE A 514 10.96 -15.72 -1.65
C ILE A 514 12.31 -15.92 -0.96
N ASP A 515 12.41 -16.93 -0.10
CA ASP A 515 13.57 -17.12 0.79
C ASP A 515 14.16 -18.54 0.78
N ALA A 516 13.49 -19.49 0.11
CA ALA A 516 14.02 -20.83 -0.07
C ALA A 516 13.66 -21.42 -1.45
N PHE A 517 14.65 -22.05 -2.08
CA PHE A 517 14.54 -22.81 -3.32
C PHE A 517 14.93 -24.27 -3.03
N MET A 518 14.13 -25.26 -3.42
CA MET A 518 14.38 -26.66 -3.10
C MET A 518 14.01 -27.60 -4.25
N VAL A 519 14.87 -28.60 -4.48
CA VAL A 519 14.61 -29.69 -5.45
C VAL A 519 14.92 -31.01 -4.76
N PHE A 520 13.96 -31.93 -4.71
CA PHE A 520 14.12 -33.19 -3.98
C PHE A 520 13.21 -34.30 -4.50
N PRO A 521 13.62 -35.58 -4.35
CA PRO A 521 12.72 -36.72 -4.53
C PRO A 521 11.71 -36.82 -3.38
N SER A 522 10.54 -37.42 -3.64
CA SER A 522 9.47 -37.58 -2.64
C SER A 522 9.99 -38.08 -1.29
N TRP A 523 9.49 -37.46 -0.21
CA TRP A 523 9.96 -37.69 1.15
C TRP A 523 10.03 -39.18 1.51
N GLY A 524 11.19 -39.61 1.99
CA GLY A 524 11.43 -41.00 2.40
C GLY A 524 11.73 -41.99 1.26
N LEU A 525 11.63 -41.59 0.00
CA LEU A 525 11.90 -42.46 -1.16
C LEU A 525 13.19 -42.09 -1.92
N GLY A 526 13.86 -41.02 -1.51
CA GLY A 526 15.03 -40.46 -2.20
C GLY A 526 16.36 -41.17 -2.02
N ALA A 527 16.46 -42.16 -1.13
CA ALA A 527 17.76 -42.74 -0.73
C ALA A 527 18.58 -43.27 -1.93
N GLY A 528 19.82 -42.80 -2.06
CA GLY A 528 20.73 -43.13 -3.16
C GLY A 528 20.69 -42.17 -4.36
N ALA A 529 19.86 -41.12 -4.29
CA ALA A 529 19.87 -40.06 -5.29
C ALA A 529 21.08 -39.15 -5.15
N GLU A 530 21.73 -38.84 -6.27
CA GLU A 530 22.79 -37.85 -6.37
C GLU A 530 22.49 -36.98 -7.59
N TYR A 531 22.51 -35.66 -7.43
CA TYR A 531 22.19 -34.71 -8.49
C TYR A 531 23.00 -33.44 -8.36
N SER A 532 23.14 -32.72 -9.46
CA SER A 532 23.87 -31.46 -9.52
C SER A 532 22.98 -30.35 -10.05
N LEU A 533 23.11 -29.14 -9.49
CA LEU A 533 22.38 -27.94 -9.89
C LEU A 533 23.33 -26.82 -10.32
N THR A 534 22.90 -26.05 -11.32
CA THR A 534 23.54 -24.81 -11.79
C THR A 534 22.50 -23.92 -12.49
N ASN A 535 22.86 -22.69 -12.85
CA ASN A 535 21.97 -21.70 -13.47
C ASN A 535 20.64 -21.54 -12.72
N VAL A 536 20.70 -21.48 -11.39
CA VAL A 536 19.53 -21.28 -10.54
C VAL A 536 19.25 -19.79 -10.47
N GLU A 537 18.12 -19.38 -10.99
CA GLU A 537 17.79 -17.97 -11.18
C GLU A 537 16.28 -17.73 -11.09
N ILE A 538 15.91 -16.52 -10.66
CA ILE A 538 14.57 -15.97 -10.78
C ILE A 538 14.69 -14.81 -11.76
N THR A 539 14.08 -14.95 -12.93
CA THR A 539 14.27 -14.01 -14.03
C THR A 539 12.95 -13.65 -14.67
N SER A 540 12.80 -12.39 -15.05
CA SER A 540 11.92 -12.01 -16.14
C SER A 540 12.76 -11.99 -17.42
N PRO A 541 12.35 -12.66 -18.52
CA PRO A 541 12.89 -12.31 -19.82
C PRO A 541 12.63 -10.82 -20.00
N GLU A 542 13.69 -10.04 -20.23
CA GLU A 542 13.61 -8.63 -20.57
C GLU A 542 12.52 -8.47 -21.65
N ALA A 543 11.35 -7.94 -21.27
CA ALA A 543 10.70 -7.03 -22.17
C ALA A 543 11.50 -5.75 -21.99
N GLU A 544 12.42 -5.46 -22.91
CA GLU A 544 12.66 -4.06 -23.24
C GLU A 544 11.29 -3.38 -23.27
N ALA A 545 11.12 -2.27 -22.54
CA ALA A 545 9.91 -1.47 -22.60
C ALA A 545 9.55 -1.36 -24.10
N PRO A 546 8.36 -1.81 -24.53
CA PRO A 546 8.12 -2.08 -25.94
C PRO A 546 8.42 -0.82 -26.74
N GLU A 547 9.36 -0.87 -27.68
CA GLU A 547 9.74 0.27 -28.51
C GLU A 547 9.20 0.08 -29.93
N LEU A 548 8.62 1.14 -30.49
CA LEU A 548 8.30 1.24 -31.91
C LEU A 548 9.10 2.37 -32.53
N VAL A 549 10.16 2.04 -33.27
CA VAL A 549 10.83 2.98 -34.16
C VAL A 549 10.05 3.07 -35.47
N LEU A 550 9.47 4.22 -35.79
CA LEU A 550 8.75 4.51 -37.03
C LEU A 550 9.74 4.95 -38.13
N PHE A 551 10.74 5.74 -37.76
CA PHE A 551 11.76 6.26 -38.66
C PHE A 551 13.03 6.61 -37.88
N ASP A 552 14.16 6.02 -38.26
CA ASP A 552 15.52 6.33 -37.78
C ASP A 552 16.50 6.09 -38.93
N ASP A 553 16.92 7.15 -39.62
CA ASP A 553 17.79 7.13 -40.81
C ASP A 553 17.30 6.24 -41.99
N GLN A 554 16.15 5.59 -41.82
CA GLN A 554 15.43 4.73 -42.75
C GLN A 554 14.00 4.51 -42.23
N GLN A 555 13.03 4.37 -43.13
CA GLN A 555 11.66 4.04 -42.71
C GLN A 555 11.57 2.62 -42.14
N ASN A 556 10.70 2.44 -41.14
CA ASN A 556 10.31 1.11 -40.70
C ASN A 556 9.50 0.40 -41.82
N PRO A 557 9.92 -0.79 -42.28
CA PRO A 557 9.24 -1.49 -43.38
C PRO A 557 7.81 -1.93 -43.06
N ASP A 558 7.48 -2.10 -41.78
CA ASP A 558 6.15 -2.45 -41.29
C ASP A 558 5.26 -1.21 -41.08
N TRP A 559 5.86 -0.03 -40.97
CA TRP A 559 5.21 1.27 -40.79
C TRP A 559 5.70 2.29 -41.84
N PRO A 560 5.46 2.03 -43.14
CA PRO A 560 5.97 2.90 -44.20
C PRO A 560 5.36 4.29 -44.15
N LEU A 561 6.07 5.26 -44.76
CA LEU A 561 5.54 6.60 -44.99
C LEU A 561 4.23 6.53 -45.80
N TRP A 562 3.21 7.23 -45.34
CA TRP A 562 1.83 7.05 -45.78
C TRP A 562 1.10 8.38 -46.06
N ASP A 563 0.20 8.35 -47.05
CA ASP A 563 -0.75 9.40 -47.42
C ASP A 563 -2.16 8.76 -47.51
N CYS A 564 -3.13 9.30 -46.76
CA CYS A 564 -4.50 8.77 -46.70
C CYS A 564 -5.23 8.69 -48.04
N CYS A 565 -4.90 9.63 -48.91
CA CYS A 565 -5.78 10.10 -49.97
C CYS A 565 -5.07 10.06 -51.33
N GLY A 566 -3.80 9.66 -51.34
CA GLY A 566 -2.97 9.45 -52.54
C GLY A 566 -2.73 10.74 -53.32
N GLY A 567 -2.76 11.88 -52.62
CA GLY A 567 -2.58 13.22 -53.20
C GLY A 567 -1.12 13.55 -53.47
N THR A 568 -0.22 12.97 -52.68
CA THR A 568 1.24 13.08 -52.77
C THR A 568 1.89 11.71 -52.55
N THR A 569 3.20 11.63 -52.76
CA THR A 569 4.00 10.41 -52.49
C THR A 569 5.08 10.79 -51.50
N PRO A 570 4.92 10.45 -50.20
CA PRO A 570 5.98 10.59 -49.22
C PRO A 570 7.24 9.83 -49.67
N GLN A 571 8.42 10.35 -49.35
CA GLN A 571 9.70 9.80 -49.83
C GLN A 571 10.83 10.04 -48.83
N GLU A 572 11.81 9.16 -48.82
CA GLU A 572 13.09 9.36 -48.12
C GLU A 572 13.96 10.34 -48.94
N VAL A 573 14.47 11.39 -48.28
CA VAL A 573 15.38 12.38 -48.89
C VAL A 573 16.60 12.56 -47.99
N THR A 574 17.69 13.10 -48.55
CA THR A 574 18.87 13.47 -47.76
C THR A 574 18.78 14.93 -47.33
N ASP A 575 18.70 15.18 -46.03
CA ASP A 575 18.87 16.50 -45.40
C ASP A 575 20.35 16.78 -45.11
N GLU A 576 20.75 18.05 -45.11
CA GLU A 576 22.16 18.44 -44.90
C GLU A 576 22.58 18.32 -43.42
N GLU A 577 21.63 18.38 -42.47
CA GLU A 577 21.90 18.38 -41.02
C GLU A 577 21.71 16.99 -40.40
N ARG A 578 20.69 16.23 -40.83
CA ARG A 578 20.23 14.99 -40.17
C ARG A 578 20.42 13.69 -40.97
N GLY A 579 20.90 13.74 -42.22
CA GLY A 579 21.09 12.51 -43.00
C GLY A 579 19.81 12.12 -43.75
N ILE A 580 19.38 10.86 -43.67
CA ILE A 580 18.21 10.39 -44.41
C ILE A 580 16.96 10.67 -43.57
N VAL A 581 15.98 11.37 -44.15
CA VAL A 581 14.75 11.78 -43.44
C VAL A 581 13.50 11.50 -44.28
N GLY A 582 12.34 11.34 -43.64
CA GLY A 582 11.05 11.20 -44.31
C GLY A 582 10.48 12.56 -44.72
N GLU A 583 10.29 12.81 -46.02
CA GLU A 583 9.70 14.04 -46.54
C GLU A 583 8.23 13.86 -46.94
N PHE A 584 7.40 14.78 -46.48
CA PHE A 584 5.97 14.84 -46.76
C PHE A 584 5.61 16.17 -47.46
N GLU A 585 4.70 16.09 -48.42
CA GLU A 585 4.16 17.26 -49.16
C GLU A 585 2.63 17.26 -49.07
N ILE A 586 2.04 18.44 -48.87
CA ILE A 586 0.59 18.66 -48.96
C ILE A 586 0.28 19.51 -50.19
N GLY A 587 -0.27 18.86 -51.21
CA GLY A 587 -0.63 19.50 -52.48
C GLY A 587 -1.98 20.21 -52.47
N ALA A 588 -2.47 20.57 -53.65
CA ALA A 588 -3.78 21.22 -53.83
C ALA A 588 -4.99 20.32 -53.46
N THR A 589 -4.76 19.01 -53.32
CA THR A 589 -5.77 18.09 -52.77
C THR A 589 -5.44 17.88 -51.30
N PRO A 590 -6.35 18.26 -50.38
CA PRO A 590 -6.16 18.05 -48.94
C PRO A 590 -5.89 16.57 -48.64
N THR A 591 -4.91 16.32 -47.77
CA THR A 591 -4.55 14.98 -47.31
C THR A 591 -4.04 15.03 -45.87
N VAL A 592 -4.03 13.87 -45.21
CA VAL A 592 -3.30 13.63 -43.96
C VAL A 592 -2.21 12.59 -44.24
N VAL A 593 -1.07 12.77 -43.59
CA VAL A 593 0.15 12.01 -43.85
C VAL A 593 0.77 11.57 -42.53
N GLY A 594 1.61 10.53 -42.60
CA GLY A 594 2.32 10.01 -41.44
C GLY A 594 2.80 8.58 -41.67
N PHE A 595 2.61 7.72 -40.68
CA PHE A 595 3.08 6.34 -40.67
C PHE A 595 1.91 5.39 -40.47
N LYS A 596 1.80 4.36 -41.32
CA LYS A 596 0.70 3.40 -41.24
C LYS A 596 1.10 2.04 -41.81
N PRO A 597 0.78 0.92 -41.12
CA PRO A 597 0.93 -0.41 -41.68
C PRO A 597 0.05 -0.66 -42.91
N ALA A 598 0.50 -1.59 -43.76
CA ALA A 598 -0.24 -1.97 -44.96
C ALA A 598 -1.66 -2.47 -44.63
N ASP A 599 -2.65 -2.05 -45.43
CA ASP A 599 -4.05 -2.44 -45.21
C ASP A 599 -4.22 -3.96 -45.13
N GLY A 600 -4.79 -4.44 -44.02
CA GLY A 600 -5.02 -5.86 -43.77
C GLY A 600 -3.78 -6.65 -43.31
N SER A 601 -2.68 -5.99 -42.94
CA SER A 601 -1.51 -6.64 -42.32
C SER A 601 -1.82 -7.22 -40.93
N GLY A 602 -2.74 -6.58 -40.20
CA GLY A 602 -3.03 -6.90 -38.79
C GLY A 602 -1.93 -6.43 -37.83
N ILE A 603 -0.97 -5.64 -38.31
CA ILE A 603 0.09 -5.05 -37.49
C ILE A 603 -0.50 -3.89 -36.70
N GLN A 604 -0.33 -3.96 -35.38
CA GLN A 604 -0.69 -2.94 -34.39
C GLN A 604 0.44 -2.92 -33.36
N PHE A 605 0.58 -1.81 -32.66
CA PHE A 605 1.55 -1.65 -31.58
C PHE A 605 0.82 -1.53 -30.24
N ASP A 606 1.21 -2.36 -29.29
CA ASP A 606 0.71 -2.35 -27.92
C ASP A 606 1.65 -1.52 -27.04
N ALA A 607 1.23 -0.30 -26.73
CA ALA A 607 1.94 0.63 -25.87
C ALA A 607 1.40 0.62 -24.42
N SER A 608 0.60 -0.38 -24.03
CA SER A 608 -0.04 -0.41 -22.70
C SER A 608 0.99 -0.45 -21.56
N ALA A 609 2.12 -1.12 -21.78
CA ALA A 609 3.24 -1.18 -20.84
C ALA A 609 3.96 0.17 -20.69
N LEU A 610 3.82 1.07 -21.67
CA LEU A 610 4.43 2.40 -21.70
C LEU A 610 3.50 3.51 -21.16
N MET A 611 2.33 3.18 -20.62
CA MET A 611 1.29 4.19 -20.35
C MET A 611 1.76 5.35 -19.46
N VAL A 612 2.59 5.06 -18.45
CA VAL A 612 3.02 6.04 -17.45
C VAL A 612 4.32 6.73 -17.88
N GLU A 613 5.30 5.94 -18.33
CA GLU A 613 6.67 6.43 -18.57
C GLU A 613 6.91 6.76 -20.05
N GLY A 614 6.18 6.16 -20.99
CA GLY A 614 6.48 6.29 -22.41
C GLY A 614 5.84 7.47 -23.14
N VAL A 615 6.45 7.78 -24.28
CA VAL A 615 6.16 8.94 -25.11
C VAL A 615 6.07 8.55 -26.58
N VAL A 616 5.33 9.33 -27.37
CA VAL A 616 5.56 9.43 -28.82
C VAL A 616 6.45 10.63 -29.06
N GLU A 617 7.63 10.40 -29.66
CA GLU A 617 8.61 11.44 -29.95
C GLU A 617 8.97 11.45 -31.43
N PHE A 618 9.17 12.63 -32.00
CA PHE A 618 9.77 12.79 -33.33
C PHE A 618 10.38 14.18 -33.49
N ASP A 619 11.39 14.27 -34.34
CA ASP A 619 11.94 15.53 -34.81
C ASP A 619 11.25 15.94 -36.11
N MET A 620 10.93 17.23 -36.24
CA MET A 620 10.28 17.78 -37.44
C MET A 620 10.90 19.10 -37.91
N LYS A 621 11.06 19.25 -39.23
CA LYS A 621 11.50 20.48 -39.90
C LYS A 621 10.53 20.91 -41.00
N VAL A 622 9.99 22.13 -40.91
CA VAL A 622 9.18 22.72 -41.98
C VAL A 622 10.09 23.32 -43.05
N VAL A 623 10.13 22.68 -44.23
CA VAL A 623 10.91 23.14 -45.39
C VAL A 623 10.19 24.26 -46.15
N SER A 624 8.88 24.13 -46.28
CA SER A 624 8.01 25.15 -46.86
C SER A 624 6.72 25.22 -46.06
N PRO A 625 6.33 26.39 -45.52
CA PRO A 625 5.11 26.50 -44.75
C PRO A 625 3.87 26.40 -45.64
N PRO A 626 2.69 26.08 -45.08
CA PRO A 626 1.44 26.15 -45.81
C PRO A 626 1.21 27.53 -46.42
N ASN A 627 0.54 27.60 -47.57
CA ASN A 627 0.13 28.85 -48.20
C ASN A 627 -0.77 29.70 -47.27
N ASN A 628 -1.51 29.04 -46.38
CA ASN A 628 -2.25 29.68 -45.31
C ASN A 628 -1.36 29.77 -44.05
N GLN A 629 -0.93 31.00 -43.71
CA GLN A 629 -0.07 31.24 -42.56
C GLN A 629 -0.78 31.06 -41.20
N ASP A 630 -2.12 31.00 -41.19
CA ASP A 630 -2.92 30.75 -39.99
C ASP A 630 -3.22 29.25 -39.78
N SER A 631 -2.60 28.37 -40.57
CA SER A 631 -2.81 26.93 -40.48
C SER A 631 -2.23 26.37 -39.16
N VAL A 632 -3.09 25.79 -38.33
CA VAL A 632 -2.68 25.07 -37.12
C VAL A 632 -2.14 23.69 -37.50
N TRP A 633 -0.99 23.29 -36.98
CA TRP A 633 -0.46 21.94 -37.16
C TRP A 633 -1.07 20.98 -36.15
N LYS A 634 -1.36 19.76 -36.60
CA LYS A 634 -2.05 18.72 -35.84
C LYS A 634 -1.17 17.48 -35.73
N PHE A 635 -1.24 16.87 -34.56
CA PHE A 635 -0.75 15.53 -34.30
C PHE A 635 -1.96 14.64 -33.99
N LYS A 636 -2.04 13.47 -34.64
CA LYS A 636 -3.16 12.56 -34.48
C LYS A 636 -2.69 11.11 -34.41
N VAL A 637 -3.23 10.36 -33.47
CA VAL A 637 -2.99 8.91 -33.30
C VAL A 637 -4.32 8.16 -33.36
N GLU A 638 -4.34 7.03 -34.04
CA GLU A 638 -5.51 6.14 -34.14
C GLU A 638 -5.15 4.72 -33.67
N SER A 639 -6.14 4.05 -33.07
CA SER A 639 -6.02 2.67 -32.61
C SER A 639 -7.18 1.82 -33.14
N ASN A 640 -6.88 0.55 -33.37
CA ASN A 640 -7.81 -0.48 -33.81
C ASN A 640 -8.68 -0.08 -35.02
N GLY A 641 -8.06 0.47 -36.07
CA GLY A 641 -8.76 0.89 -37.28
C GLY A 641 -9.65 2.12 -37.06
N ALA A 642 -9.18 3.06 -36.26
CA ALA A 642 -9.87 4.30 -35.85
C ALA A 642 -11.12 4.08 -34.98
N GLU A 643 -11.16 3.00 -34.18
CA GLU A 643 -12.17 2.85 -33.12
C GLU A 643 -11.98 3.89 -32.02
N THR A 644 -10.73 4.17 -31.66
CA THR A 644 -10.33 5.34 -30.85
C THR A 644 -9.34 6.19 -31.62
N ALA A 645 -9.41 7.51 -31.44
CA ALA A 645 -8.49 8.44 -32.05
C ALA A 645 -8.38 9.73 -31.22
N VAL A 646 -7.17 10.25 -31.10
CA VAL A 646 -6.88 11.52 -30.43
C VAL A 646 -6.22 12.46 -31.43
N GLU A 647 -6.76 13.67 -31.54
CA GLU A 647 -6.20 14.76 -32.37
C GLU A 647 -5.94 15.97 -31.49
N ILE A 648 -4.69 16.41 -31.44
CA ILE A 648 -4.21 17.54 -30.64
C ILE A 648 -3.40 18.53 -31.48
N ASP A 649 -3.20 19.74 -30.95
CA ASP A 649 -2.35 20.74 -31.59
C ASP A 649 -0.89 20.31 -31.47
N LEU A 650 -0.15 20.30 -32.58
CA LEU A 650 1.27 19.88 -32.59
C LEU A 650 2.11 20.67 -31.57
N ALA A 651 1.78 21.95 -31.38
CA ALA A 651 2.45 22.83 -30.42
C ALA A 651 2.40 22.34 -28.96
N SER A 652 1.42 21.51 -28.58
CA SER A 652 1.35 21.00 -27.20
C SER A 652 2.48 20.04 -26.86
N GLY A 653 3.11 19.41 -27.86
CA GLY A 653 4.27 18.53 -27.67
C GLY A 653 5.62 19.27 -27.65
N ASN A 654 5.61 20.61 -27.69
CA ASN A 654 6.82 21.42 -27.69
C ASN A 654 6.61 22.76 -26.95
N GLY A 655 6.17 22.69 -25.69
CA GLY A 655 6.02 23.87 -24.82
C GLY A 655 5.02 24.94 -25.30
N GLY A 656 4.15 24.63 -26.28
CA GLY A 656 3.22 25.58 -26.88
C GLY A 656 3.74 26.30 -28.12
N GLU A 657 4.95 26.00 -28.58
CA GLU A 657 5.58 26.67 -29.73
C GLU A 657 5.14 26.06 -31.07
N SER A 658 4.91 26.93 -32.06
CA SER A 658 4.55 26.52 -33.42
C SER A 658 5.79 26.17 -34.25
N PRO A 659 5.67 25.34 -35.32
CA PRO A 659 6.80 25.02 -36.18
C PRO A 659 7.46 26.24 -36.83
N VAL A 660 8.78 26.33 -36.73
CA VAL A 660 9.60 27.38 -37.34
C VAL A 660 10.14 26.89 -38.68
N THR A 661 9.93 27.68 -39.74
CA THR A 661 10.39 27.30 -41.08
C THR A 661 11.92 27.27 -41.15
N GLY A 662 12.47 26.11 -41.50
CA GLY A 662 13.91 25.89 -41.67
C GLY A 662 14.65 25.43 -40.41
N GLU A 663 13.96 25.22 -39.29
CA GLU A 663 14.56 24.73 -38.04
C GLU A 663 14.01 23.34 -37.69
N TRP A 664 14.86 22.50 -37.11
CA TRP A 664 14.45 21.23 -36.50
C TRP A 664 13.93 21.50 -35.10
N GLN A 665 12.80 20.90 -34.76
CA GLN A 665 12.20 20.94 -33.44
C GLN A 665 11.75 19.53 -33.05
N THR A 666 11.96 19.17 -31.79
CA THR A 666 11.50 17.92 -31.18
C THR A 666 10.08 18.11 -30.67
N TYR A 667 9.24 17.11 -30.88
CA TYR A 667 7.88 17.07 -30.37
C TYR A 667 7.69 15.77 -29.60
N THR A 668 7.34 15.89 -28.33
CA THR A 668 7.19 14.78 -27.40
C THR A 668 5.78 14.80 -26.81
N PHE A 669 5.06 13.69 -26.93
CA PHE A 669 3.69 13.53 -26.46
C PHE A 669 3.59 12.37 -25.47
N PRO A 670 3.30 12.61 -24.17
CA PRO A 670 3.14 11.55 -23.19
C PRO A 670 2.00 10.60 -23.56
N LEU A 671 2.22 9.29 -23.47
CA LEU A 671 1.19 8.30 -23.77
C LEU A 671 0.02 8.38 -22.79
N GLN A 672 0.28 8.71 -21.51
CA GLN A 672 -0.74 9.01 -20.52
C GLN A 672 -1.69 10.12 -20.98
N GLN A 673 -1.15 11.20 -21.56
CA GLN A 673 -1.96 12.31 -22.06
C GLN A 673 -2.88 11.88 -23.20
N LEU A 674 -2.40 11.01 -24.09
CA LEU A 674 -3.18 10.48 -25.19
C LEU A 674 -4.25 9.50 -24.67
N ALA A 675 -3.94 8.67 -23.69
CA ALA A 675 -4.88 7.77 -23.02
C ALA A 675 -5.99 8.55 -22.29
N ASP A 676 -5.65 9.61 -21.56
CA ASP A 676 -6.60 10.50 -20.88
C ASP A 676 -7.53 11.22 -21.87
N ALA A 677 -7.03 11.49 -23.07
CA ALA A 677 -7.81 12.03 -24.18
C ALA A 677 -8.68 10.97 -24.89
N GLY A 678 -8.59 9.69 -24.49
CA GLY A 678 -9.45 8.60 -24.94
C GLY A 678 -8.84 7.68 -26.00
N LEU A 679 -7.51 7.67 -26.18
CA LEU A 679 -6.81 6.73 -27.06
C LEU A 679 -6.67 5.35 -26.39
N ASP A 680 -6.95 4.27 -27.12
CA ASP A 680 -6.61 2.90 -26.70
C ASP A 680 -5.13 2.61 -27.02
N LEU A 681 -4.28 2.52 -26.00
CA LEU A 681 -2.84 2.28 -26.17
C LEU A 681 -2.52 0.84 -26.60
N SER A 682 -3.44 -0.11 -26.47
CA SER A 682 -3.16 -1.53 -26.73
C SER A 682 -3.09 -1.91 -28.21
N ALA A 683 -3.50 -1.01 -29.10
CA ALA A 683 -3.69 -1.32 -30.52
C ALA A 683 -3.43 -0.15 -31.45
N ILE A 684 -2.40 0.66 -31.19
CA ILE A 684 -2.03 1.81 -32.04
C ILE A 684 -1.68 1.31 -33.45
N ASP A 685 -2.31 1.88 -34.48
CA ASP A 685 -2.10 1.46 -35.88
C ASP A 685 -1.96 2.60 -36.89
N VAL A 686 -2.07 3.86 -36.47
CA VAL A 686 -1.77 5.02 -37.32
C VAL A 686 -1.20 6.19 -36.51
N ILE A 687 -0.12 6.80 -36.99
CA ILE A 687 0.41 8.08 -36.48
C ILE A 687 0.43 9.10 -37.62
N MET A 688 -0.10 10.31 -37.36
CA MET A 688 -0.27 11.35 -38.37
C MET A 688 0.22 12.71 -37.89
N ILE A 689 0.88 13.43 -38.80
CA ILE A 689 1.36 14.79 -38.62
C ILE A 689 0.90 15.59 -39.84
N PHE A 690 0.08 16.63 -39.65
CA PHE A 690 -0.46 17.39 -40.79
C PHE A 690 -0.90 18.80 -40.39
N PRO A 691 -0.86 19.78 -41.30
CA PRO A 691 -1.58 21.04 -41.11
C PRO A 691 -3.09 20.79 -41.14
N ALA A 692 -3.87 21.57 -40.40
CA ALA A 692 -5.32 21.43 -40.28
C ALA A 692 -6.00 21.28 -41.66
N TRP A 693 -7.08 20.50 -41.66
CA TRP A 693 -7.76 20.12 -42.89
C TRP A 693 -8.12 21.34 -43.75
N ASP A 694 -7.89 21.23 -45.07
CA ASP A 694 -8.06 22.30 -46.07
C ASP A 694 -7.13 23.52 -45.94
N THR A 695 -6.21 23.60 -44.96
CA THR A 695 -5.29 24.74 -44.80
C THR A 695 -3.83 24.44 -45.15
N GLY A 696 -3.50 23.17 -45.41
CA GLY A 696 -2.13 22.70 -45.61
C GLY A 696 -1.50 22.88 -46.99
N GLU A 697 -2.23 23.34 -48.03
CA GLU A 697 -1.69 23.41 -49.40
C GLU A 697 -0.35 24.17 -49.46
N GLY A 698 0.66 23.55 -50.05
CA GLY A 698 2.00 24.11 -50.21
C GLY A 698 2.98 23.76 -49.07
N ALA A 699 2.51 23.06 -48.02
CA ALA A 699 3.38 22.62 -46.95
C ALA A 699 4.31 21.48 -47.41
N VAL A 700 5.60 21.62 -47.09
CA VAL A 700 6.61 20.56 -47.21
C VAL A 700 7.35 20.49 -45.88
N PHE A 701 7.42 19.29 -45.30
CA PHE A 701 8.09 19.08 -44.02
C PHE A 701 8.79 17.73 -43.99
N ARG A 702 9.75 17.61 -43.08
CA ARG A 702 10.59 16.43 -42.88
C ARG A 702 10.43 15.94 -41.45
N VAL A 703 10.46 14.63 -41.28
CA VAL A 703 10.38 13.95 -39.98
C VAL A 703 11.57 12.99 -39.86
N ASP A 704 12.14 12.93 -38.66
CA ASP A 704 13.24 12.05 -38.30
C ASP A 704 13.12 11.62 -36.82
N GLU A 705 13.89 10.62 -36.38
CA GLU A 705 13.89 10.12 -34.99
C GLU A 705 12.49 9.85 -34.43
N ALA A 706 11.60 9.28 -35.25
CA ALA A 706 10.20 9.08 -34.90
C ALA A 706 10.01 7.73 -34.20
N ARG A 707 9.57 7.75 -32.94
CA ARG A 707 9.47 6.55 -32.08
C ARG A 707 8.35 6.63 -31.03
N ILE A 708 7.96 5.46 -30.53
CA ILE A 708 7.18 5.28 -29.30
C ILE A 708 8.03 4.44 -28.34
N TYR A 709 8.41 4.97 -27.18
CA TYR A 709 9.36 4.31 -26.28
C TYR A 709 9.26 4.84 -24.85
N ASP A 710 9.94 4.17 -23.91
CA ASP A 710 10.18 4.64 -22.54
C ASP A 710 11.49 5.44 -22.47
N PRO A 711 11.45 6.76 -22.21
CA PRO A 711 12.63 7.60 -22.04
C PRO A 711 13.39 7.35 -20.72
N SER A 712 12.82 6.62 -19.75
CA SER A 712 13.44 6.32 -18.46
C SER A 712 14.31 5.06 -18.46
N ALA A 713 14.25 4.26 -19.54
CA ALA A 713 15.08 3.09 -19.73
C ALA A 713 16.57 3.48 -19.94
N GLY A 714 17.30 3.68 -18.83
CA GLY A 714 18.73 4.05 -18.77
C GLY A 714 18.95 5.44 -18.17
N SER A 715 19.11 5.53 -16.85
CA SER A 715 19.10 6.78 -16.06
C SER A 715 20.26 7.75 -16.32
N ASP A 716 19.96 9.05 -16.47
CA ASP A 716 20.92 10.16 -16.51
C ASP A 716 21.07 10.84 -15.12
N GLU A 717 22.24 10.70 -14.49
CA GLU A 717 22.67 11.42 -13.28
C GLU A 717 23.32 12.77 -13.66
N ILE A 718 23.35 13.75 -12.74
CA ILE A 718 24.02 15.04 -13.00
C ILE A 718 24.97 15.46 -11.87
N THR A 719 26.19 15.84 -12.25
CA THR A 719 27.11 16.60 -11.38
C THR A 719 26.99 18.09 -11.71
N ILE A 720 26.53 18.89 -10.74
CA ILE A 720 26.32 20.34 -10.87
C ILE A 720 27.61 21.11 -10.55
N PHE A 721 28.40 20.62 -9.59
CA PHE A 721 29.72 21.17 -9.28
C PHE A 721 30.70 20.08 -8.82
N ASP A 722 31.80 19.95 -9.56
CA ASP A 722 32.99 19.18 -9.17
C ASP A 722 34.20 19.88 -9.79
N GLU A 723 35.01 20.55 -8.96
CA GLU A 723 36.16 21.40 -9.34
C GLU A 723 35.83 22.62 -10.24
N GLN A 724 34.71 22.57 -10.96
CA GLN A 724 34.16 23.57 -11.86
C GLN A 724 32.64 23.40 -11.92
N VAL A 725 31.94 24.50 -12.22
CA VAL A 725 30.48 24.47 -12.40
C VAL A 725 30.15 23.74 -13.71
N ASN A 726 29.11 22.91 -13.70
CA ASN A 726 28.53 22.32 -14.89
C ASN A 726 28.21 23.39 -15.95
N ALA A 727 28.38 23.06 -17.23
CA ALA A 727 28.21 24.03 -18.33
C ALA A 727 26.79 24.61 -18.41
N ASP A 728 25.78 23.87 -17.94
CA ASP A 728 24.38 24.27 -17.94
C ASP A 728 23.94 24.93 -16.62
N TRP A 729 24.87 25.12 -15.69
CA TRP A 729 24.63 25.77 -14.40
C TRP A 729 25.56 26.97 -14.19
N SER A 730 25.14 27.86 -13.31
CA SER A 730 25.89 29.06 -12.93
C SER A 730 25.85 29.25 -11.42
N LEU A 731 26.95 29.76 -10.84
CA LEU A 731 26.88 30.31 -9.48
C LEU A 731 25.99 31.56 -9.49
N TRP A 732 25.09 31.63 -8.52
CA TRP A 732 24.01 32.60 -8.54
C TRP A 732 23.82 33.32 -7.22
N ASP A 733 23.41 34.58 -7.32
CA ASP A 733 23.04 35.47 -6.24
C ASP A 733 21.68 36.08 -6.58
N CYS A 734 20.66 35.83 -5.74
CA CYS A 734 19.29 36.30 -5.98
C CYS A 734 19.16 37.82 -6.12
N CYS A 735 20.05 38.55 -5.46
CA CYS A 735 19.82 39.89 -5.01
C CYS A 735 21.02 40.81 -5.24
N ALA A 736 22.06 40.30 -5.94
CA ALA A 736 23.32 40.94 -6.24
C ALA A 736 24.01 41.54 -5.00
N GLY A 737 23.99 40.79 -3.88
CA GLY A 737 24.61 41.16 -2.61
C GLY A 737 26.12 40.90 -2.57
N SER A 738 26.59 39.91 -3.34
CA SER A 738 27.99 39.54 -3.55
C SER A 738 28.17 38.86 -4.92
N GLU A 739 29.41 38.48 -5.26
CA GLU A 739 29.72 37.75 -6.49
C GLU A 739 30.35 36.41 -6.08
N PRO A 740 29.61 35.29 -6.13
CA PRO A 740 30.15 33.96 -5.87
C PRO A 740 31.30 33.61 -6.80
N GLN A 741 32.31 32.88 -6.30
CA GLN A 741 33.52 32.58 -7.07
C GLN A 741 34.02 31.17 -6.80
N VAL A 742 34.64 30.55 -7.80
CA VAL A 742 35.43 29.33 -7.60
C VAL A 742 36.80 29.72 -7.04
N VAL A 743 37.19 29.12 -5.92
CA VAL A 743 38.46 29.40 -5.22
C VAL A 743 39.26 28.13 -4.96
N GLU A 744 40.58 28.24 -4.96
CA GLU A 744 41.48 27.12 -4.66
C GLU A 744 41.70 26.99 -3.14
N VAL A 745 41.53 25.78 -2.62
CA VAL A 745 41.75 25.34 -1.23
C VAL A 745 42.71 24.14 -1.19
N ASP A 746 43.13 23.74 0.02
CA ASP A 746 44.00 22.57 0.19
C ASP A 746 43.26 21.25 -0.16
N ALA A 747 44.02 20.25 -0.62
CA ALA A 747 43.52 18.90 -0.89
C ALA A 747 42.75 18.31 0.33
N PRO A 748 41.69 17.50 0.11
CA PRO A 748 41.34 16.85 -1.16
C PRO A 748 40.51 17.66 -2.16
N TYR A 749 39.87 18.76 -1.73
CA TYR A 749 38.80 19.46 -2.47
C TYR A 749 39.25 20.45 -3.56
N ASN A 750 40.54 20.82 -3.61
CA ASN A 750 41.15 21.74 -4.58
C ASN A 750 40.28 22.97 -4.97
N ASN A 751 39.46 22.95 -6.03
CA ASN A 751 38.62 24.10 -6.39
C ASN A 751 37.18 23.96 -5.88
N VAL A 752 36.73 24.95 -5.10
CA VAL A 752 35.41 24.93 -4.44
C VAL A 752 34.60 26.19 -4.77
N ALA A 753 33.28 26.09 -4.76
CA ALA A 753 32.39 27.23 -4.91
C ALA A 753 32.31 28.00 -3.58
N GLN A 754 32.79 29.25 -3.55
CA GLN A 754 32.75 30.11 -2.36
C GLN A 754 31.66 31.18 -2.45
N PHE A 755 30.91 31.30 -1.36
CA PHE A 755 29.81 32.22 -1.18
C PHE A 755 30.07 33.14 0.03
N GLU A 756 29.78 34.44 -0.12
CA GLU A 756 30.01 35.46 0.92
C GLU A 756 28.77 36.34 1.09
N ILE A 757 28.27 36.48 2.32
CA ILE A 757 27.08 37.31 2.63
C ILE A 757 27.51 38.59 3.35
N LEU A 758 27.62 39.70 2.62
CA LEU A 758 28.14 40.97 3.14
C LEU A 758 27.15 41.74 4.04
N GLY A 759 25.87 41.35 4.05
CA GLY A 759 24.82 41.91 4.91
C GLY A 759 24.08 43.15 4.36
N SER A 760 24.44 43.66 3.17
CA SER A 760 23.65 44.71 2.49
C SER A 760 23.93 44.80 0.98
N PRO A 761 22.94 44.53 0.09
CA PRO A 761 21.63 43.95 0.41
C PRO A 761 21.77 42.55 1.01
N GLU A 762 20.78 42.12 1.80
CA GLU A 762 20.68 40.69 2.16
C GLU A 762 20.42 39.87 0.90
N THR A 763 21.00 38.67 0.86
CA THR A 763 20.94 37.80 -0.32
C THR A 763 20.90 36.33 0.08
N VAL A 764 20.41 35.49 -0.83
CA VAL A 764 20.56 34.04 -0.87
C VAL A 764 21.42 33.68 -2.08
N LEU A 765 22.32 32.72 -1.88
CA LEU A 765 23.31 32.31 -2.87
C LEU A 765 23.21 30.81 -3.12
N GLY A 766 23.56 30.38 -4.33
CA GLY A 766 23.47 28.98 -4.72
C GLY A 766 23.86 28.72 -6.16
N PHE A 767 23.30 27.66 -6.72
CA PHE A 767 23.46 27.22 -8.09
C PHE A 767 22.14 27.39 -8.83
N LEU A 768 22.20 27.96 -10.02
CA LEU A 768 21.06 28.21 -10.88
C LEU A 768 21.34 27.61 -12.25
N ALA A 769 20.41 26.81 -12.75
CA ALA A 769 20.43 26.34 -14.12
C ALA A 769 20.29 27.51 -15.10
N ASN A 770 21.06 27.49 -16.19
CA ASN A 770 21.05 28.52 -17.21
C ASN A 770 19.67 28.65 -17.88
N GLU A 771 19.39 29.77 -18.54
CA GLU A 771 18.07 30.03 -19.14
C GLU A 771 17.65 28.89 -20.11
N GLY A 772 16.58 28.17 -19.75
CA GLY A 772 16.05 27.02 -20.50
C GLY A 772 16.64 25.65 -20.11
N ALA A 773 17.59 25.61 -19.17
CA ALA A 773 18.12 24.37 -18.60
C ALA A 773 17.43 24.08 -17.26
N THR A 774 17.09 22.81 -17.04
CA THR A 774 16.49 22.27 -15.82
C THR A 774 16.97 20.82 -15.70
N PHE A 775 16.83 20.21 -14.53
CA PHE A 775 17.17 18.81 -14.35
C PHE A 775 15.94 18.02 -13.90
N ASP A 776 15.58 17.01 -14.68
CA ASP A 776 14.55 16.05 -14.34
C ASP A 776 15.16 14.91 -13.54
N ALA A 777 14.91 14.93 -12.23
CA ALA A 777 15.37 13.91 -11.30
C ALA A 777 14.31 12.82 -11.03
N SER A 778 13.22 12.77 -11.81
CA SER A 778 12.10 11.83 -11.61
C SER A 778 12.55 10.38 -11.67
N SER A 779 13.49 10.07 -12.56
CA SER A 779 14.10 8.74 -12.71
C SER A 779 14.98 8.31 -11.52
N LEU A 780 15.37 9.27 -10.67
CA LEU A 780 16.19 9.06 -9.48
C LEU A 780 15.36 9.11 -8.20
N LEU A 781 14.03 9.30 -8.24
CA LEU A 781 13.19 9.57 -7.07
C LEU A 781 13.37 8.57 -5.92
N ALA A 782 13.44 7.28 -6.24
CA ALA A 782 13.45 6.20 -5.26
C ALA A 782 14.80 6.07 -4.52
N ASN A 783 15.92 6.20 -5.22
CA ASN A 783 17.26 5.90 -4.70
C ASN A 783 18.25 7.06 -4.82
N GLY A 784 17.81 8.19 -5.37
CA GLY A 784 18.62 9.37 -5.56
C GLY A 784 18.48 10.40 -4.45
N ALA A 785 19.46 11.28 -4.38
CA ALA A 785 19.49 12.41 -3.47
C ALA A 785 20.27 13.56 -4.10
N ILE A 786 20.11 14.72 -3.50
CA ILE A 786 21.02 15.85 -3.72
C ILE A 786 22.16 15.72 -2.71
N SER A 787 23.38 15.53 -3.22
CA SER A 787 24.61 15.31 -2.48
C SER A 787 25.50 16.55 -2.58
N PHE A 788 26.11 17.01 -1.48
CA PHE A 788 27.22 17.97 -1.55
C PHE A 788 28.07 17.98 -0.28
N ASP A 789 29.33 18.39 -0.44
CA ASP A 789 30.22 18.72 0.67
C ASP A 789 30.19 20.22 0.96
N MET A 790 30.16 20.60 2.23
CA MET A 790 30.17 22.00 2.65
C MET A 790 31.11 22.28 3.82
N ARG A 791 31.75 23.45 3.80
CA ARG A 791 32.52 24.02 4.90
C ARG A 791 32.15 25.48 5.18
N VAL A 792 31.90 25.79 6.44
CA VAL A 792 31.73 27.19 6.90
C VAL A 792 33.10 27.79 7.23
N VAL A 793 33.48 28.86 6.53
CA VAL A 793 34.75 29.59 6.74
C VAL A 793 34.59 30.62 7.86
N ASP A 794 33.57 31.47 7.75
CA ASP A 794 33.19 32.47 8.75
C ASP A 794 31.71 32.29 9.09
N GLN A 795 31.39 32.20 10.39
CA GLN A 795 30.01 32.05 10.85
C GLN A 795 29.23 33.38 10.71
N PRO A 796 27.91 33.34 10.48
CA PRO A 796 27.06 34.52 10.49
C PRO A 796 27.14 35.26 11.84
N THR A 797 26.92 36.58 11.79
CA THR A 797 26.93 37.43 12.99
C THR A 797 25.74 37.19 13.93
N GLY A 798 24.66 36.57 13.45
CA GLY A 798 23.58 36.06 14.29
C GLY A 798 23.97 34.76 14.97
N ALA A 799 24.07 34.76 16.30
CA ALA A 799 24.52 33.60 17.08
C ALA A 799 23.54 32.41 17.06
N ASP A 800 22.30 32.63 16.63
CA ASP A 800 21.22 31.62 16.57
C ASP A 800 20.81 31.31 15.11
N ALA A 801 21.61 31.69 14.11
CA ALA A 801 21.28 31.48 12.71
C ALA A 801 21.42 30.00 12.34
N GLN A 802 20.33 29.38 11.91
CA GLN A 802 20.29 28.02 11.39
C GLN A 802 20.68 28.01 9.91
N TRP A 803 21.44 27.00 9.48
CA TRP A 803 21.74 26.77 8.07
C TRP A 803 20.61 26.01 7.40
N LEU A 804 20.26 26.45 6.19
CA LEU A 804 19.15 25.92 5.41
C LEU A 804 19.63 25.53 4.02
N VAL A 805 19.05 24.48 3.47
CA VAL A 805 19.06 24.20 2.04
C VAL A 805 17.67 24.51 1.48
N LYS A 806 17.62 25.11 0.29
CA LYS A 806 16.37 25.33 -0.43
C LYS A 806 16.54 24.90 -1.88
N VAL A 807 15.61 24.08 -2.34
CA VAL A 807 15.58 23.57 -3.72
C VAL A 807 14.32 24.10 -4.39
N GLU A 808 14.43 24.58 -5.62
CA GLU A 808 13.30 25.13 -6.38
C GLU A 808 13.21 24.52 -7.76
N SER A 809 11.97 24.31 -8.22
CA SER A 809 11.69 24.01 -9.62
C SER A 809 11.67 25.28 -10.48
N SER A 810 11.62 25.14 -11.81
CA SER A 810 11.76 26.28 -12.72
C SER A 810 10.78 27.40 -12.45
N GLY A 811 11.31 28.62 -12.40
CA GLY A 811 10.52 29.81 -12.08
C GLY A 811 9.98 29.85 -10.65
N ALA A 812 10.52 29.03 -9.74
CA ALA A 812 10.06 28.85 -8.37
C ALA A 812 8.59 28.39 -8.27
N ALA A 813 8.16 27.53 -9.19
CA ALA A 813 6.80 26.98 -9.21
C ALA A 813 6.52 26.11 -7.98
N THR A 814 7.49 25.30 -7.57
CA THR A 814 7.54 24.59 -6.30
C THR A 814 8.88 24.85 -5.62
N ALA A 815 8.91 24.77 -4.29
CA ALA A 815 10.13 24.92 -3.53
C ALA A 815 10.03 24.22 -2.18
N VAL A 816 11.12 23.59 -1.78
CA VAL A 816 11.27 22.95 -0.46
C VAL A 816 12.46 23.56 0.24
N GLU A 817 12.28 23.93 1.50
CA GLU A 817 13.31 24.51 2.37
C GLU A 817 13.44 23.64 3.63
N LEU A 818 14.65 23.15 3.89
CA LEU A 818 14.94 22.23 4.98
C LEU A 818 16.14 22.70 5.82
N PRO A 819 16.19 22.37 7.12
CA PRO A 819 17.41 22.44 7.91
C PRO A 819 18.57 21.72 7.23
N LEU A 820 19.77 22.33 7.22
CA LEU A 820 20.96 21.64 6.72
C LEU A 820 21.27 20.37 7.56
N SER A 821 20.94 20.40 8.85
CA SER A 821 21.08 19.26 9.77
C SER A 821 20.24 18.03 9.37
N ALA A 822 19.14 18.22 8.63
CA ALA A 822 18.33 17.11 8.14
C ALA A 822 19.06 16.23 7.11
N GLY A 823 20.10 16.76 6.46
CA GLY A 823 20.92 16.04 5.47
C GLY A 823 22.20 15.41 6.01
N ASN A 824 22.50 15.54 7.32
CA ASN A 824 23.73 15.02 7.92
C ASN A 824 23.53 14.61 9.40
N TYR A 825 22.69 13.60 9.65
CA TYR A 825 22.49 12.97 10.97
C TYR A 825 22.24 13.96 12.13
N ASP A 826 21.52 15.06 11.88
CA ASP A 826 21.21 16.12 12.84
C ASP A 826 22.43 16.93 13.37
N GLU A 827 23.58 16.87 12.69
CA GLU A 827 24.78 17.64 13.08
C GLU A 827 24.88 19.01 12.37
N GLU A 828 25.02 20.08 13.16
CA GLU A 828 25.22 21.45 12.65
C GLU A 828 26.65 21.66 12.11
N PRO A 829 26.84 22.48 11.05
CA PRO A 829 28.15 22.73 10.47
C PRO A 829 29.12 23.39 11.45
N VAL A 830 30.29 22.77 11.61
CA VAL A 830 31.39 23.28 12.44
C VAL A 830 32.28 24.21 11.62
N ALA A 831 32.56 25.41 12.16
CA ALA A 831 33.41 26.39 11.47
C ALA A 831 34.82 25.83 11.21
N GLY A 832 35.22 25.81 9.94
CA GLY A 832 36.52 25.33 9.47
C GLY A 832 36.58 23.84 9.11
N GLU A 833 35.50 23.08 9.32
CA GLU A 833 35.43 21.64 9.02
C GLU A 833 34.51 21.36 7.81
N TRP A 834 34.84 20.32 7.04
CA TRP A 834 34.02 19.85 5.92
C TRP A 834 33.06 18.77 6.41
N ALA A 835 31.83 18.80 5.92
CA ALA A 835 30.81 17.77 6.13
C ALA A 835 30.04 17.51 4.83
N THR A 836 29.59 16.27 4.66
CA THR A 836 28.77 15.83 3.52
C THR A 836 27.31 15.89 3.91
N TYR A 837 26.47 16.39 3.00
CA TYR A 837 25.04 16.54 3.20
C TYR A 837 24.29 15.86 2.06
N ASN A 838 23.33 15.00 2.42
CA ASN A 838 22.54 14.19 1.50
C ASN A 838 21.06 14.41 1.76
N PHE A 839 20.30 14.84 0.75
CA PHE A 839 18.86 15.07 0.84
C PHE A 839 18.14 14.19 -0.17
N THR A 840 17.50 13.11 0.29
CA THR A 840 16.85 12.12 -0.61
C THR A 840 15.80 12.81 -1.49
N LEU A 841 15.78 12.48 -2.77
CA LEU A 841 14.79 13.02 -3.71
C LEU A 841 13.39 12.65 -3.26
N GLN A 842 13.19 11.45 -2.69
CA GLN A 842 11.95 11.06 -2.03
C GLN A 842 11.54 12.05 -0.92
N SER A 843 12.46 12.44 -0.02
CA SER A 843 12.13 13.39 1.06
C SER A 843 11.77 14.78 0.54
N LEU A 844 12.43 15.23 -0.53
CA LEU A 844 12.17 16.52 -1.16
C LEU A 844 10.83 16.49 -1.91
N PHE A 845 10.52 15.40 -2.60
CA PHE A 845 9.24 15.17 -3.26
C PHE A 845 8.08 15.09 -2.27
N ASP A 846 8.22 14.34 -1.17
CA ASP A 846 7.23 14.24 -0.09
C ASP A 846 6.99 15.61 0.58
N ALA A 847 8.01 16.46 0.62
CA ALA A 847 7.90 17.84 1.09
C ALA A 847 7.28 18.80 0.06
N GLY A 848 6.96 18.33 -1.15
CA GLY A 848 6.23 19.06 -2.18
C GLY A 848 7.08 19.69 -3.28
N LEU A 849 8.34 19.27 -3.45
CA LEU A 849 9.18 19.68 -4.58
C LEU A 849 8.78 18.94 -5.86
N ASP A 850 8.67 19.67 -6.96
CA ASP A 850 8.63 19.10 -8.30
C ASP A 850 10.06 18.73 -8.72
N ILE A 851 10.39 17.45 -8.53
CA ILE A 851 11.71 16.90 -8.84
C ILE A 851 11.95 16.72 -10.34
N SER A 852 10.91 16.87 -11.18
CA SER A 852 11.05 16.74 -12.64
C SER A 852 11.66 17.98 -13.31
N ASP A 853 11.90 19.03 -12.53
CA ASP A 853 12.21 20.35 -13.07
C ASP A 853 13.11 21.15 -12.12
N ILE A 854 14.08 20.49 -11.49
CA ILE A 854 15.00 21.13 -10.54
C ILE A 854 15.86 22.15 -11.29
N SER A 855 15.81 23.41 -10.87
CA SER A 855 16.54 24.50 -11.54
C SER A 855 17.35 25.37 -10.59
N VAL A 856 17.08 25.31 -9.28
CA VAL A 856 17.81 26.10 -8.28
C VAL A 856 18.12 25.26 -7.04
N ILE A 857 19.37 25.30 -6.60
CA ILE A 857 19.80 24.76 -5.30
C ILE A 857 20.51 25.87 -4.53
N MET A 858 19.94 26.27 -3.40
CA MET A 858 20.43 27.34 -2.54
C MET A 858 20.84 26.79 -1.18
N ILE A 859 21.93 27.31 -0.64
CA ILE A 859 22.40 26.99 0.70
C ILE A 859 22.65 28.31 1.41
N PHE A 860 22.02 28.58 2.55
CA PHE A 860 22.15 29.87 3.23
C PHE A 860 21.79 29.81 4.72
N PRO A 861 22.35 30.69 5.57
CA PRO A 861 21.89 30.87 6.95
C PRO A 861 20.54 31.61 7.00
N THR A 862 19.81 31.43 8.09
CA THR A 862 18.50 32.06 8.36
C THR A 862 18.45 33.53 7.91
N TRP A 863 17.43 33.86 7.11
CA TRP A 863 17.23 35.21 6.58
C TRP A 863 17.18 36.26 7.68
N GLY A 864 17.83 37.41 7.48
CA GLY A 864 17.93 38.46 8.50
C GLY A 864 19.05 38.27 9.53
N GLN A 865 19.73 37.11 9.52
CA GLN A 865 20.81 36.79 10.45
C GLN A 865 22.12 36.36 9.76
N SER A 866 22.11 36.26 8.43
CA SER A 866 23.19 35.70 7.61
C SER A 866 24.40 36.61 7.39
N SER A 867 24.35 37.87 7.84
CA SER A 867 25.43 38.85 7.62
C SER A 867 26.77 38.36 8.17
N GLY A 868 27.82 38.45 7.35
CA GLY A 868 29.19 38.06 7.68
C GLY A 868 29.52 36.59 7.44
N ALA A 869 28.56 35.78 6.97
CA ALA A 869 28.82 34.37 6.66
C ALA A 869 29.67 34.21 5.40
N VAL A 870 30.68 33.34 5.48
CA VAL A 870 31.48 32.87 4.33
C VAL A 870 31.50 31.35 4.38
N TYR A 871 31.16 30.69 3.28
CA TYR A 871 31.10 29.23 3.19
C TYR A 871 31.47 28.75 1.80
N GLN A 872 31.80 27.46 1.72
CA GLN A 872 32.30 26.79 0.54
C GLN A 872 31.53 25.49 0.31
N VAL A 873 31.25 25.18 -0.95
CA VAL A 873 30.52 23.97 -1.39
C VAL A 873 31.34 23.27 -2.47
N ASP A 874 31.37 21.94 -2.43
CA ASP A 874 32.03 21.07 -3.40
C ASP A 874 31.22 19.78 -3.62
N ASN A 875 31.54 19.00 -4.66
CA ASN A 875 30.89 17.71 -4.99
C ASN A 875 29.36 17.77 -5.02
N LEU A 876 28.77 18.81 -5.61
CA LEU A 876 27.32 18.93 -5.72
C LEU A 876 26.81 18.08 -6.89
N SER A 877 26.01 17.05 -6.59
CA SER A 877 25.43 16.11 -7.56
C SER A 877 23.96 15.79 -7.24
N ILE A 878 23.25 15.32 -8.26
CA ILE A 878 21.96 14.61 -8.15
C ILE A 878 22.15 13.26 -8.83
N GLU A 879 22.27 12.21 -8.03
CA GLU A 879 22.67 10.86 -8.45
C GLU A 879 22.06 9.81 -7.51
N ASN A 880 22.16 8.52 -7.87
CA ASN A 880 21.77 7.44 -6.96
C ASN A 880 22.79 7.26 -5.83
N PHE A 881 22.31 6.86 -4.65
CA PHE A 881 23.11 6.74 -3.42
C PHE A 881 23.61 5.32 -3.15
#